data_AF-A0AAD7HY03-F1
#
_entry.id   AF-A0AAD7HY03-F1
#
_cell.length_a   1.000
_cell.length_b   1.000
_cell.length_c   1.000
_cell.angle_alpha   90.00
_cell.angle_beta   90.00
_cell.angle_gamma   90.00
#
_symmetry.space_group_name_H-M   'P 1'
#
loop_
_entity.id
_entity.type
_entity.pdbx_description
1 polymer ?
#
loop_
_entity_poly.entity_id
_entity_poly.type
_entity_poly.pdbx_seq_one_letter_code
_entity_poly.pdbx_strand_id
1 'polypeptide(L)'
;MSFWWNTIALPIIGFMRHANYPEDAVQSYASLFLTEILPLLGPCKSPVYPSWMTDDHTPVEFSLILGGNTQSSVRFSFEPSAWALARERSMAAIRPALERLASAMRCGPKFNLDWFDICAEELLLAGIEERPGDGIHPVSEIFIGFDCTHYSADMKIYFMPRIRSLVSKESPEVMMKQVTDRLGLGKPWAKISQFLSRFLPGDRPEIEIVAIDCVSASENRLKIYFRTHILSYRHMEYFLTLGGALSDVAAGLHNARLLWDAMTQGTGISGAYFPAGLIYYELRHGGDFPSSKVYLPVRRYLPNDMAISQGIERLACQTSDCAFNSYSNLIQTMFPHRALSARTGIHTYIGCTVKRGGGDISLYYSPEAFAPGRVESLRGPIILPKAALLSSSDTQRLAKLWIHEFDLLVNGDQDAKLCLAADCCLRDLLVFSPTFRMLEGREKTIAHIQSNSLKFSDFALMEAVTFKAVTDQLHLIQGRVRFEDGRASYVAVFTLVSRDDLPWQCWALLTVVDRSKRNDPQHHPPHHIDTLIIGAGQAGLATAAHLRRFGVNVCVIERSTRVGAPWRNRYESLEFNTPKDFSHLPYLPFPEEWPMFPTAAVVANHLEQYPLILGLDVRTATEAVRTNYDEGSKLWTVWLRRAHGSEFTLTSNHLVVATGVDALGGLKPRIPQVPGSADFRGTILHSTAVRNTLDWIGKRVVVFGASCSGHDICKAAWNSGASEVTMVQRSSTAVISREVLLKLFPDLYTGDQRPSIETADQLYLALPTPISKVLRGAMMKKLALVDKDLHLNLQAKGFQLPVGESDFIERLTVRRGGYYINQGCSDLISNGSVQLRPYDSIESIVADGISLVDGHKLEADIIIFATGFETDSKPATFLSDSIYDKTGKIGGMDDEGEAIGLWRPSGHEHLWFAGGDLFNCRFYSRLLALQIFQAE
;
A
#
# COMPACT_ATOMS: atom_id res chain seq x y z
N MET A 1 -1.93 8.52 -15.32
CA MET A 1 -0.70 7.70 -15.38
C MET A 1 -0.88 6.40 -16.19
N SER A 2 -1.92 5.60 -15.93
CA SER A 2 -2.23 4.37 -16.70
C SER A 2 -2.23 4.54 -18.23
N PHE A 3 -2.86 5.60 -18.74
CA PHE A 3 -2.89 5.89 -20.18
C PHE A 3 -1.49 5.97 -20.78
N TRP A 4 -0.61 6.79 -20.18
CA TRP A 4 0.76 6.96 -20.67
C TRP A 4 1.61 5.70 -20.50
N TRP A 5 1.36 4.91 -19.46
CA TRP A 5 2.03 3.63 -19.30
C TRP A 5 1.73 2.68 -20.48
N ASN A 6 0.45 2.53 -20.82
CA ASN A 6 0.03 1.62 -21.88
C ASN A 6 0.41 2.12 -23.28
N THR A 7 0.38 3.42 -23.51
CA THR A 7 0.66 4.01 -24.82
C THR A 7 2.15 4.24 -25.08
N ILE A 8 2.93 4.51 -24.04
CA ILE A 8 4.35 4.92 -24.16
C ILE A 8 5.30 3.88 -23.58
N ALA A 9 5.19 3.60 -22.28
CA ALA A 9 6.18 2.82 -21.57
C ALA A 9 6.18 1.35 -22.02
N LEU A 10 5.00 0.73 -22.18
CA LEU A 10 4.90 -0.66 -22.59
C LEU A 10 5.53 -0.94 -23.97
N PRO A 11 5.24 -0.17 -25.04
CA PRO A 11 5.95 -0.32 -26.31
C PRO A 11 7.47 -0.20 -26.16
N ILE A 12 7.97 0.83 -25.46
CA ILE A 12 9.41 1.04 -25.27
C ILE A 12 10.07 -0.15 -24.54
N ILE A 13 9.44 -0.65 -23.48
CA ILE A 13 9.87 -1.84 -22.74
C ILE A 13 9.87 -3.08 -23.65
N GLY A 14 8.85 -3.23 -24.49
CA GLY A 14 8.79 -4.31 -25.48
C GLY A 14 9.96 -4.26 -26.46
N PHE A 15 10.31 -3.07 -26.96
CA PHE A 15 11.50 -2.87 -27.79
C PHE A 15 12.80 -3.15 -27.04
N MET A 16 12.91 -2.80 -25.75
CA MET A 16 14.10 -3.12 -24.94
C MET A 16 14.30 -4.63 -24.81
N ARG A 17 13.22 -5.39 -24.56
CA ARG A 17 13.27 -6.86 -24.54
C ARG A 17 13.67 -7.44 -25.89
N HIS A 18 13.10 -6.92 -26.99
CA HIS A 18 13.48 -7.33 -28.34
C HIS A 18 14.96 -7.02 -28.65
N ALA A 19 15.48 -5.92 -28.10
CA ALA A 19 16.89 -5.54 -28.18
C ALA A 19 17.79 -6.31 -27.18
N ASN A 20 17.28 -7.35 -26.53
CA ASN A 20 18.01 -8.22 -25.59
C ASN A 20 18.60 -7.48 -24.38
N TYR A 21 17.87 -6.51 -23.82
CA TYR A 21 18.26 -5.90 -22.54
C TYR A 21 18.05 -6.93 -21.42
N PRO A 22 18.94 -6.99 -20.41
CA PRO A 22 18.72 -7.82 -19.23
C PRO A 22 17.37 -7.51 -18.56
N GLU A 23 16.66 -8.52 -18.04
CA GLU A 23 15.30 -8.28 -17.50
C GLU A 23 15.33 -7.36 -16.26
N ASP A 24 16.35 -7.45 -15.41
CA ASP A 24 16.55 -6.52 -14.29
C ASP A 24 16.76 -5.07 -14.76
N ALA A 25 17.49 -4.87 -15.86
CA ALA A 25 17.61 -3.58 -16.54
C ALA A 25 16.26 -3.07 -17.07
N VAL A 26 15.48 -3.93 -17.73
CA VAL A 26 14.14 -3.61 -18.25
C VAL A 26 13.21 -3.20 -17.11
N GLN A 27 13.20 -3.94 -15.99
CA GLN A 27 12.42 -3.60 -14.80
C GLN A 27 12.87 -2.26 -14.19
N SER A 28 14.18 -1.96 -14.24
CA SER A 28 14.68 -0.67 -13.78
C SER A 28 14.18 0.49 -14.65
N TYR A 29 14.21 0.38 -15.98
CA TYR A 29 13.65 1.41 -16.86
C TYR A 29 12.15 1.56 -16.70
N ALA A 30 11.42 0.44 -16.55
CA ALA A 30 9.99 0.45 -16.24
C ALA A 30 9.66 1.33 -15.01
N SER A 31 10.42 1.15 -13.92
CA SER A 31 10.29 1.97 -12.71
C SER A 31 10.58 3.45 -12.97
N LEU A 32 11.64 3.76 -13.72
CA LEU A 32 12.01 5.13 -14.06
C LEU A 32 10.98 5.83 -14.95
N PHE A 33 10.41 5.13 -15.94
CA PHE A 33 9.33 5.69 -16.76
C PHE A 33 8.16 6.12 -15.88
N LEU A 34 7.70 5.23 -15.00
CA LEU A 34 6.57 5.49 -14.10
C LEU A 34 6.80 6.67 -13.17
N THR A 35 8.02 6.85 -12.70
CA THR A 35 8.30 7.79 -11.60
C THR A 35 8.79 9.14 -12.09
N GLU A 36 9.53 9.17 -13.21
CA GLU A 36 10.23 10.35 -13.66
C GLU A 36 9.69 10.89 -15.00
N ILE A 37 9.30 10.01 -15.93
CA ILE A 37 8.93 10.41 -17.29
C ILE A 37 7.43 10.66 -17.43
N LEU A 38 6.59 9.69 -17.04
CA LEU A 38 5.14 9.78 -17.26
C LEU A 38 4.48 10.99 -16.57
N PRO A 39 4.88 11.43 -15.36
CA PRO A 39 4.33 12.64 -14.75
C PRO A 39 4.58 13.91 -15.57
N LEU A 40 5.63 13.94 -16.39
CA LEU A 40 6.02 15.11 -17.18
C LEU A 40 5.24 15.25 -18.50
N LEU A 41 4.51 14.21 -18.91
CA LEU A 41 3.79 14.18 -20.20
C LEU A 41 2.47 14.96 -20.18
N GLY A 42 2.00 15.39 -19.00
CA GLY A 42 0.77 16.18 -18.87
C GLY A 42 -0.52 15.36 -18.99
N PRO A 43 -1.68 16.02 -19.15
CA PRO A 43 -3.00 15.38 -19.18
C PRO A 43 -3.23 14.51 -20.44
N CYS A 44 -4.06 13.47 -20.30
CA CYS A 44 -4.23 12.42 -21.31
C CYS A 44 -5.57 12.40 -22.08
N LYS A 45 -6.53 13.30 -21.77
CA LYS A 45 -7.85 13.32 -22.43
C LYS A 45 -7.80 13.92 -23.84
N SER A 46 -6.89 14.85 -24.07
CA SER A 46 -6.62 15.49 -25.36
C SER A 46 -5.22 16.12 -25.31
N PRO A 47 -4.58 16.40 -26.45
CA PRO A 47 -3.32 17.15 -26.47
C PRO A 47 -3.58 18.61 -26.08
N VAL A 48 -3.66 18.88 -24.78
CA VAL A 48 -3.84 20.24 -24.21
C VAL A 48 -2.67 21.15 -24.62
N TYR A 49 -1.49 20.56 -24.79
CA TYR A 49 -0.33 21.19 -25.38
C TYR A 49 0.07 20.41 -26.64
N PRO A 50 -0.12 20.97 -27.86
CA PRO A 50 0.05 20.25 -29.10
C PRO A 50 1.54 20.10 -29.45
N SER A 51 2.18 19.07 -28.91
CA SER A 51 3.60 18.78 -29.15
C SER A 51 3.90 18.66 -30.66
N TRP A 52 5.06 19.16 -31.07
CA TRP A 52 5.55 19.03 -32.45
C TRP A 52 6.24 17.69 -32.74
N MET A 53 6.47 16.86 -31.71
CA MET A 53 7.21 15.61 -31.85
C MET A 53 6.54 14.62 -32.82
N THR A 54 5.20 14.55 -32.82
CA THR A 54 4.44 13.61 -33.65
C THR A 54 3.25 14.30 -34.33
N ASP A 55 2.77 13.71 -35.42
CA ASP A 55 1.64 14.25 -36.20
C ASP A 55 0.31 14.27 -35.39
N ASP A 56 0.18 13.42 -34.37
CA ASP A 56 -0.98 13.37 -33.47
C ASP A 56 -0.76 14.12 -32.15
N HIS A 57 0.33 14.89 -32.05
CA HIS A 57 0.71 15.67 -30.86
C HIS A 57 1.04 14.85 -29.61
N THR A 58 1.33 13.56 -29.77
CA THR A 58 1.93 12.74 -28.71
C THR A 58 3.28 13.35 -28.31
N PRO A 59 3.51 13.66 -27.02
CA PRO A 59 4.73 14.35 -26.57
C PRO A 59 5.92 13.40 -26.40
N VAL A 60 5.94 12.27 -27.13
CA VAL A 60 6.99 11.26 -27.04
C VAL A 60 7.21 10.66 -28.43
N GLU A 61 8.48 10.49 -28.79
CA GLU A 61 8.91 9.67 -29.93
C GLU A 61 10.00 8.73 -29.42
N PHE A 62 10.02 7.49 -29.90
CA PHE A 62 11.10 6.56 -29.55
C PHE A 62 11.66 5.88 -30.80
N SER A 63 12.85 5.32 -30.68
CA SER A 63 13.55 4.75 -31.82
C SER A 63 14.31 3.48 -31.46
N LEU A 64 14.40 2.58 -32.43
CA LEU A 64 15.27 1.41 -32.39
C LEU A 64 16.45 1.67 -33.33
N ILE A 65 17.67 1.58 -32.81
CA ILE A 65 18.89 1.57 -33.63
C ILE A 65 19.22 0.13 -33.97
N LEU A 66 19.43 -0.12 -35.25
CA LEU A 66 19.88 -1.42 -35.74
C LEU A 66 21.39 -1.49 -35.62
N GLY A 67 21.88 -2.44 -34.82
CA GLY A 67 23.32 -2.61 -34.56
C GLY A 67 24.07 -3.39 -35.65
N GLY A 68 23.39 -3.97 -36.65
CA GLY A 68 24.02 -4.94 -37.55
C GLY A 68 24.63 -6.10 -36.77
N ASN A 69 25.96 -6.27 -36.82
CA ASN A 69 26.69 -7.26 -36.00
C ASN A 69 26.87 -6.86 -34.52
N THR A 70 26.39 -5.69 -34.11
CA THR A 70 26.40 -5.20 -32.72
C THR A 70 24.99 -5.22 -32.13
N GLN A 71 24.87 -5.12 -30.81
CA GLN A 71 23.57 -5.16 -30.12
C GLN A 71 22.72 -3.93 -30.47
N SER A 72 21.45 -4.15 -30.84
CA SER A 72 20.45 -3.09 -31.02
C SER A 72 20.24 -2.29 -29.75
N SER A 73 19.84 -1.02 -29.87
CA SER A 73 19.57 -0.16 -28.71
C SER A 73 18.33 0.69 -28.89
N VAL A 74 17.70 1.00 -27.76
CA VAL A 74 16.47 1.80 -27.70
C VAL A 74 16.81 3.22 -27.27
N ARG A 75 16.21 4.20 -27.96
CA ARG A 75 16.23 5.61 -27.55
C ARG A 75 14.80 6.09 -27.41
N PHE A 76 14.57 7.06 -26.54
CA PHE A 76 13.33 7.81 -26.56
C PHE A 76 13.61 9.29 -26.36
N SER A 77 12.68 10.12 -26.80
CA SER A 77 12.67 11.54 -26.52
C SER A 77 11.26 11.97 -26.17
N PHE A 78 11.13 12.99 -25.34
CA PHE A 78 9.83 13.50 -24.94
C PHE A 78 9.86 15.01 -24.75
N GLU A 79 8.70 15.62 -24.92
CA GLU A 79 8.45 17.00 -24.53
C GLU A 79 7.80 17.01 -23.14
N PRO A 80 8.40 17.69 -22.15
CA PRO A 80 7.83 17.79 -20.81
C PRO A 80 6.65 18.78 -20.79
N SER A 81 5.51 18.38 -21.39
CA SER A 81 4.30 19.20 -21.53
C SER A 81 3.78 19.74 -20.18
N ALA A 82 4.03 19.06 -19.07
CA ALA A 82 3.70 19.56 -17.74
C ALA A 82 4.41 20.89 -17.40
N TRP A 83 5.67 21.07 -17.82
CA TRP A 83 6.41 22.34 -17.64
C TRP A 83 5.78 23.48 -18.43
N ALA A 84 5.18 23.17 -19.58
CA ALA A 84 4.41 24.15 -20.36
C ALA A 84 3.20 24.68 -19.60
N LEU A 85 2.48 23.79 -18.92
CA LEU A 85 1.22 24.09 -18.24
C LEU A 85 1.43 24.77 -16.87
N ALA A 86 2.53 24.43 -16.18
CA ALA A 86 2.85 24.93 -14.85
C ALA A 86 3.35 26.40 -14.80
N ARG A 87 3.54 27.06 -15.96
CA ARG A 87 4.16 28.40 -16.07
C ARG A 87 5.58 28.49 -15.46
N GLU A 88 6.26 27.37 -15.24
CA GLU A 88 7.65 27.31 -14.77
C GLU A 88 8.59 27.06 -15.95
N ARG A 89 8.84 28.08 -16.78
CA ARG A 89 9.78 28.02 -17.92
C ARG A 89 11.00 28.93 -17.77
N SER A 90 11.33 29.36 -16.55
CA SER A 90 12.58 30.08 -16.35
C SER A 90 13.77 29.12 -16.48
N MET A 91 14.89 29.60 -17.05
CA MET A 91 16.14 28.84 -17.09
C MET A 91 16.59 28.38 -15.69
N ALA A 92 16.25 29.16 -14.66
CA ALA A 92 16.47 28.81 -13.26
C ALA A 92 15.70 27.56 -12.80
N ALA A 93 14.58 27.21 -13.44
CA ALA A 93 13.79 26.02 -13.13
C ALA A 93 14.16 24.80 -14.01
N ILE A 94 14.49 25.02 -15.29
CA ILE A 94 14.76 23.93 -16.25
C ILE A 94 16.08 23.21 -15.93
N ARG A 95 17.17 23.95 -15.67
CA ARG A 95 18.49 23.34 -15.44
C ARG A 95 18.51 22.37 -14.24
N PRO A 96 17.99 22.73 -13.04
CA PRO A 96 17.89 21.78 -11.93
C PRO A 96 16.97 20.59 -12.23
N ALA A 97 15.94 20.77 -13.06
CA ALA A 97 15.06 19.66 -13.46
C ALA A 97 15.79 18.65 -14.36
N LEU A 98 16.63 19.12 -15.28
CA LEU A 98 17.50 18.26 -16.10
C LEU A 98 18.51 17.49 -15.24
N GLU A 99 19.14 18.13 -14.25
CA GLU A 99 20.06 17.46 -13.34
C GLU A 99 19.37 16.33 -12.54
N ARG A 100 18.15 16.59 -12.04
CA ARG A 100 17.35 15.55 -11.36
C ARG A 100 17.02 14.38 -12.29
N LEU A 101 16.56 14.68 -13.51
CA LEU A 101 16.26 13.65 -14.51
C LEU A 101 17.51 12.84 -14.90
N ALA A 102 18.64 13.50 -15.09
CA ALA A 102 19.91 12.84 -15.41
C ALA A 102 20.35 11.90 -14.28
N SER A 103 20.23 12.36 -13.02
CA SER A 103 20.51 11.53 -11.86
C SER A 103 19.57 10.33 -11.79
N ALA A 104 18.28 10.51 -12.03
CA ALA A 104 17.31 9.42 -11.97
C ALA A 104 17.53 8.38 -13.09
N MET A 105 17.82 8.85 -14.30
CA MET A 105 18.18 8.02 -15.46
C MET A 105 19.61 7.45 -15.40
N ARG A 106 20.32 7.72 -14.29
CA ARG A 106 21.69 7.24 -14.02
C ARG A 106 22.66 7.62 -15.13
N CYS A 107 22.59 8.85 -15.62
CA CYS A 107 23.55 9.35 -16.59
C CYS A 107 24.98 9.19 -16.07
N GLY A 108 25.90 8.81 -16.96
CA GLY A 108 27.27 8.47 -16.59
C GLY A 108 28.07 9.66 -16.05
N PRO A 109 29.31 9.40 -15.56
CA PRO A 109 30.16 10.42 -14.94
C PRO A 109 30.57 11.56 -15.89
N LYS A 110 30.35 11.39 -17.20
CA LYS A 110 30.63 12.40 -18.23
C LYS A 110 29.49 13.41 -18.40
N PHE A 111 28.35 13.22 -17.74
CA PHE A 111 27.19 14.12 -17.85
C PHE A 111 27.58 15.56 -17.52
N ASN A 112 27.19 16.50 -18.37
CA ASN A 112 27.51 17.91 -18.24
C ASN A 112 26.51 18.78 -19.03
N LEU A 113 26.12 19.93 -18.47
CA LEU A 113 25.13 20.85 -19.04
C LEU A 113 25.73 22.18 -19.56
N ASP A 114 27.05 22.31 -19.67
CA ASP A 114 27.66 23.59 -20.08
C ASP A 114 27.26 23.99 -21.51
N TRP A 115 27.17 23.01 -22.42
CA TRP A 115 26.66 23.25 -23.77
C TRP A 115 25.14 23.51 -23.78
N PHE A 116 24.40 22.96 -22.82
CA PHE A 116 22.98 23.27 -22.68
C PHE A 116 22.80 24.75 -22.32
N ASP A 117 23.59 25.26 -21.36
CA ASP A 117 23.50 26.65 -20.91
C ASP A 117 23.74 27.63 -22.08
N ILE A 118 24.75 27.37 -22.93
CA ILE A 118 25.03 28.18 -24.13
C ILE A 118 23.91 28.08 -25.15
N CYS A 119 23.49 26.86 -25.51
CA CYS A 119 22.43 26.66 -26.51
C CYS A 119 21.09 27.23 -26.05
N ALA A 120 20.76 27.12 -24.76
CA ALA A 120 19.52 27.63 -24.22
C ALA A 120 19.46 29.16 -24.27
N GLU A 121 20.57 29.84 -23.97
CA GLU A 121 20.67 31.31 -24.06
C GLU A 121 20.46 31.83 -25.48
N GLU A 122 21.01 31.14 -26.48
CA GLU A 122 20.94 31.57 -27.88
C GLU A 122 19.65 31.13 -28.59
N LEU A 123 19.12 29.95 -28.26
CA LEU A 123 18.07 29.28 -29.06
C LEU A 123 16.67 29.28 -28.41
N LEU A 124 16.55 29.55 -27.11
CA LEU A 124 15.26 29.59 -26.41
C LEU A 124 14.80 31.03 -26.14
N LEU A 125 13.49 31.21 -25.99
CA LEU A 125 12.92 32.50 -25.64
C LEU A 125 13.08 32.80 -24.14
N ALA A 126 13.34 34.06 -23.79
CA ALA A 126 13.49 34.48 -22.40
C ALA A 126 12.13 34.74 -21.74
N GLY A 127 11.73 33.87 -20.82
CA GLY A 127 10.54 34.10 -19.99
C GLY A 127 9.19 33.99 -20.73
N ILE A 128 8.10 34.29 -20.01
CA ILE A 128 6.72 34.08 -20.48
C ILE A 128 6.16 35.33 -21.19
N GLU A 129 6.60 36.52 -20.80
CA GLU A 129 6.07 37.80 -21.31
C GLU A 129 6.43 38.06 -22.78
N GLU A 130 7.51 37.45 -23.29
CA GLU A 130 7.99 37.62 -24.67
C GLU A 130 7.23 36.76 -25.70
N ARG A 131 6.23 35.97 -25.27
CA ARG A 131 5.58 35.01 -26.16
C ARG A 131 4.62 35.65 -27.15
N PRO A 132 4.60 35.15 -28.41
CA PRO A 132 3.53 35.46 -29.34
C PRO A 132 2.18 34.92 -28.85
N GLY A 133 1.09 35.62 -29.18
CA GLY A 133 -0.28 35.20 -28.85
C GLY A 133 -0.76 33.94 -29.60
N ASP A 134 -1.98 33.52 -29.29
CA ASP A 134 -2.61 32.31 -29.84
C ASP A 134 -2.60 32.30 -31.39
N GLY A 135 -2.04 31.24 -31.99
CA GLY A 135 -2.02 31.03 -33.45
C GLY A 135 -0.66 30.68 -34.06
N ILE A 136 0.45 30.70 -33.31
CA ILE A 136 1.77 30.30 -33.82
C ILE A 136 2.02 28.81 -33.58
N HIS A 137 2.25 28.08 -34.67
CA HIS A 137 2.66 26.67 -34.65
C HIS A 137 3.97 26.47 -35.43
N PRO A 138 4.86 25.55 -34.97
CA PRO A 138 4.86 24.84 -33.68
C PRO A 138 5.07 25.72 -32.46
N VAL A 139 4.56 25.27 -31.30
CA VAL A 139 4.76 25.87 -29.97
C VAL A 139 5.92 25.24 -29.18
N SER A 140 6.45 24.11 -29.66
CA SER A 140 7.54 23.38 -29.01
C SER A 140 8.86 24.13 -29.09
N GLU A 141 9.62 24.11 -28.00
CA GLU A 141 10.90 24.80 -27.86
C GLU A 141 12.04 23.85 -27.47
N ILE A 142 11.75 22.85 -26.63
CA ILE A 142 12.74 21.92 -26.10
C ILE A 142 12.20 20.49 -26.00
N PHE A 143 13.00 19.51 -26.41
CA PHE A 143 12.77 18.09 -26.15
C PHE A 143 13.96 17.49 -25.39
N ILE A 144 13.68 16.47 -24.59
CA ILE A 144 14.68 15.73 -23.82
C ILE A 144 14.74 14.32 -24.37
N GLY A 145 15.92 13.85 -24.72
CA GLY A 145 16.17 12.50 -25.22
C GLY A 145 17.07 11.69 -24.31
N PHE A 146 16.95 10.37 -24.42
CA PHE A 146 17.79 9.40 -23.74
C PHE A 146 18.19 8.29 -24.71
N ASP A 147 19.49 8.02 -24.77
CA ASP A 147 20.03 6.80 -25.35
C ASP A 147 20.17 5.76 -24.23
N CYS A 148 19.29 4.77 -24.18
CA CYS A 148 19.27 3.79 -23.11
C CYS A 148 20.35 2.72 -23.34
N THR A 149 21.28 2.55 -22.41
CA THR A 149 22.16 1.36 -22.33
C THR A 149 21.55 0.34 -21.36
N HIS A 150 22.22 -0.79 -21.08
CA HIS A 150 21.65 -1.78 -20.15
C HIS A 150 21.30 -1.18 -18.79
N TYR A 151 22.19 -0.42 -18.15
CA TYR A 151 21.96 0.07 -16.78
C TYR A 151 22.03 1.59 -16.61
N SER A 152 22.29 2.36 -17.66
CA SER A 152 22.35 3.83 -17.64
C SER A 152 21.84 4.42 -18.94
N ALA A 153 21.51 5.71 -18.97
CA ALA A 153 21.18 6.40 -20.21
C ALA A 153 22.06 7.64 -20.44
N ASP A 154 22.31 7.97 -21.70
CA ASP A 154 22.95 9.23 -22.08
C ASP A 154 21.88 10.25 -22.47
N MET A 155 21.88 11.42 -21.81
CA MET A 155 20.90 12.48 -22.04
C MET A 155 21.23 13.28 -23.30
N LYS A 156 20.20 13.67 -24.05
CA LYS A 156 20.28 14.60 -25.17
C LYS A 156 19.27 15.70 -25.01
N ILE A 157 19.57 16.89 -25.51
CA ILE A 157 18.62 18.00 -25.54
C ILE A 157 18.48 18.47 -26.97
N TYR A 158 17.23 18.70 -27.39
CA TYR A 158 16.86 19.23 -28.69
C TYR A 158 16.20 20.59 -28.49
N PHE A 159 16.63 21.58 -29.26
CA PHE A 159 16.16 22.95 -29.24
C PHE A 159 15.47 23.26 -30.57
N MET A 160 14.36 23.99 -30.49
CA MET A 160 13.60 24.47 -31.65
C MET A 160 13.70 26.00 -31.74
N PRO A 161 14.62 26.56 -32.56
CA PRO A 161 14.90 27.99 -32.57
C PRO A 161 13.81 28.85 -33.22
N ARG A 162 12.77 28.23 -33.79
CA ARG A 162 11.73 28.93 -34.58
C ARG A 162 11.02 30.02 -33.78
N ILE A 163 10.61 29.74 -32.54
CA ILE A 163 9.92 30.73 -31.70
C ILE A 163 10.85 31.90 -31.37
N ARG A 164 12.08 31.59 -30.95
CA ARG A 164 13.12 32.60 -30.68
C ARG A 164 13.41 33.47 -31.91
N SER A 165 13.50 32.87 -33.09
CA SER A 165 13.70 33.57 -34.37
C SER A 165 12.53 34.48 -34.73
N LEU A 166 11.29 34.02 -34.57
CA LEU A 166 10.10 34.84 -34.85
C LEU A 166 10.00 36.07 -33.95
N VAL A 167 10.34 35.94 -32.66
CA VAL A 167 10.25 37.05 -31.70
C VAL A 167 11.41 38.03 -31.85
N SER A 168 12.64 37.53 -31.94
CA SER A 168 13.85 38.37 -32.06
C SER A 168 14.06 38.95 -33.46
N LYS A 169 13.41 38.37 -34.49
CA LYS A 169 13.66 38.62 -35.92
C LYS A 169 15.07 38.28 -36.38
N GLU A 170 15.83 37.55 -35.57
CA GLU A 170 17.15 37.03 -35.92
C GLU A 170 16.99 35.70 -36.66
N SER A 171 17.78 35.50 -37.73
CA SER A 171 17.66 34.27 -38.52
C SER A 171 18.32 33.09 -37.79
N PRO A 172 17.81 31.85 -37.94
CA PRO A 172 18.41 30.68 -37.31
C PRO A 172 19.89 30.49 -37.68
N GLU A 173 20.34 30.91 -38.87
CA GLU A 173 21.76 30.85 -39.25
C GLU A 173 22.65 31.79 -38.45
N VAL A 174 22.15 32.96 -38.06
CA VAL A 174 22.88 33.89 -37.20
C VAL A 174 23.02 33.29 -35.79
N MET A 175 21.92 32.74 -35.26
CA MET A 175 21.93 32.02 -33.99
C MET A 175 22.91 30.84 -34.01
N MET A 176 22.92 30.07 -35.09
CA MET A 176 23.89 28.97 -35.23
C MET A 176 25.33 29.44 -35.32
N LYS A 177 25.58 30.60 -35.92
CA LYS A 177 26.91 31.21 -35.91
C LYS A 177 27.33 31.58 -34.49
N GLN A 178 26.46 32.20 -33.70
CA GLN A 178 26.74 32.55 -32.29
C GLN A 178 27.04 31.29 -31.45
N VAL A 179 26.17 30.28 -31.54
CA VAL A 179 26.36 28.99 -30.85
C VAL A 179 27.68 28.35 -31.25
N THR A 180 27.97 28.23 -32.55
CA THR A 180 29.19 27.55 -33.02
C THR A 180 30.46 28.33 -32.70
N ASP A 181 30.43 29.66 -32.68
CA ASP A 181 31.57 30.48 -32.25
C ASP A 181 31.86 30.27 -30.75
N ARG A 182 30.81 30.31 -29.90
CA ARG A 182 30.94 30.09 -28.44
C ARG A 182 31.38 28.67 -28.08
N LEU A 183 30.98 27.68 -28.87
CA LEU A 183 31.35 26.27 -28.67
C LEU A 183 32.67 25.87 -29.36
N GLY A 184 33.37 26.78 -30.04
CA GLY A 184 34.63 26.46 -30.73
C GLY A 184 34.46 25.61 -31.99
N LEU A 185 33.27 25.62 -32.61
CA LEU A 185 32.87 24.83 -33.78
C LEU A 185 32.77 25.65 -35.08
N GLY A 186 33.33 26.86 -35.10
CA GLY A 186 33.24 27.78 -36.26
C GLY A 186 33.83 27.22 -37.56
N LYS A 187 34.91 26.43 -37.50
CA LYS A 187 35.52 25.80 -38.70
C LYS A 187 34.58 24.84 -39.44
N PRO A 188 34.03 23.79 -38.79
CA PRO A 188 33.07 22.91 -39.46
C PRO A 188 31.75 23.63 -39.81
N TRP A 189 31.31 24.62 -39.03
CA TRP A 189 30.16 25.46 -39.38
C TRP A 189 30.36 26.25 -40.68
N ALA A 190 31.54 26.84 -40.88
CA ALA A 190 31.86 27.59 -42.09
C ALA A 190 31.71 26.74 -43.37
N LYS A 191 32.03 25.43 -43.31
CA LYS A 191 31.83 24.50 -44.43
C LYS A 191 30.36 24.31 -44.76
N ILE A 192 29.51 24.14 -43.75
CA ILE A 192 28.07 24.01 -43.91
C ILE A 192 27.49 25.33 -44.45
N SER A 193 27.86 26.46 -43.86
CA SER A 193 27.40 27.79 -44.30
C SER A 193 27.79 28.08 -45.75
N GLN A 194 29.00 27.71 -46.18
CA GLN A 194 29.46 27.85 -47.57
C GLN A 194 28.67 26.95 -48.53
N PHE A 195 28.28 25.75 -48.10
CA PHE A 195 27.41 24.89 -48.89
C PHE A 195 26.00 25.49 -49.02
N LEU A 196 25.43 25.97 -47.91
CA LEU A 196 24.10 26.58 -47.89
C LEU A 196 24.02 27.89 -48.69
N SER A 197 25.13 28.62 -48.87
CA SER A 197 25.15 29.85 -49.68
C SER A 197 25.05 29.60 -51.19
N ARG A 198 25.07 28.34 -51.64
CA ARG A 198 24.91 27.96 -53.05
C ARG A 198 23.45 27.91 -53.50
N PHE A 199 22.50 27.92 -52.57
CA PHE A 199 21.07 27.82 -52.84
C PHE A 199 20.45 29.22 -52.93
N LEU A 200 19.43 29.35 -53.79
CA LEU A 200 18.57 30.53 -53.80
C LEU A 200 17.75 30.59 -52.50
N PRO A 201 17.32 31.79 -52.04
CA PRO A 201 16.59 31.93 -50.77
C PRO A 201 15.37 31.01 -50.62
N GLY A 202 14.62 30.76 -51.70
CA GLY A 202 13.44 29.88 -51.66
C GLY A 202 13.74 28.38 -51.71
N ASP A 203 14.96 27.99 -52.10
CA ASP A 203 15.41 26.58 -52.20
C ASP A 203 16.37 26.21 -51.06
N ARG A 204 16.63 27.14 -50.15
CA ARG A 204 17.62 26.98 -49.09
C ARG A 204 17.06 26.08 -47.98
N PRO A 205 17.81 25.07 -47.53
CA PRO A 205 17.38 24.26 -46.39
C PRO A 205 17.25 25.10 -45.12
N GLU A 206 16.16 24.90 -44.37
CA GLU A 206 15.85 25.65 -43.14
C GLU A 206 16.33 24.89 -41.91
N ILE A 207 16.90 25.60 -40.92
CA ILE A 207 17.27 24.99 -39.63
C ILE A 207 16.01 24.78 -38.80
N GLU A 208 15.71 23.52 -38.49
CA GLU A 208 14.50 23.14 -37.76
C GLU A 208 14.80 22.81 -36.29
N ILE A 209 15.85 22.01 -36.05
CA ILE A 209 16.19 21.47 -34.73
C ILE A 209 17.70 21.58 -34.54
N VAL A 210 18.12 21.86 -33.31
CA VAL A 210 19.52 21.81 -32.88
C VAL A 210 19.61 20.86 -31.70
N ALA A 211 20.60 19.96 -31.64
CA ALA A 211 20.72 18.99 -30.55
C ALA A 211 22.14 18.83 -30.02
N ILE A 212 22.24 18.46 -28.74
CA ILE A 212 23.48 18.19 -28.01
C ILE A 212 23.37 16.90 -27.17
N ASP A 213 24.51 16.34 -26.76
CA ASP A 213 24.58 15.04 -26.05
C ASP A 213 24.82 15.15 -24.53
N CYS A 214 24.76 16.35 -23.94
CA CYS A 214 24.91 16.60 -22.50
C CYS A 214 26.05 15.83 -21.82
N VAL A 215 27.20 15.77 -22.49
CA VAL A 215 28.46 15.21 -21.98
C VAL A 215 29.55 16.28 -21.98
N SER A 216 30.71 15.95 -21.41
CA SER A 216 31.89 16.82 -21.40
C SER A 216 32.21 17.38 -22.80
N ALA A 217 32.70 18.63 -22.85
CA ALA A 217 32.88 19.36 -24.11
C ALA A 217 33.75 18.64 -25.16
N SER A 218 34.69 17.78 -24.75
CA SER A 218 35.54 16.98 -25.64
C SER A 218 34.79 15.85 -26.35
N GLU A 219 33.69 15.36 -25.77
CA GLU A 219 32.89 14.26 -26.30
C GLU A 219 31.52 14.73 -26.83
N ASN A 220 31.15 15.97 -26.55
CA ASN A 220 29.87 16.54 -26.96
C ASN A 220 29.83 16.80 -28.47
N ARG A 221 28.63 16.71 -29.03
CA ARG A 221 28.36 16.76 -30.47
C ARG A 221 27.18 17.67 -30.72
N LEU A 222 27.38 18.70 -31.53
CA LEU A 222 26.33 19.63 -31.95
C LEU A 222 25.73 19.12 -33.26
N LYS A 223 24.43 18.82 -33.25
CA LYS A 223 23.70 18.31 -34.43
C LYS A 223 22.73 19.35 -34.90
N ILE A 224 22.85 19.78 -36.15
CA ILE A 224 22.01 20.83 -36.74
C ILE A 224 21.16 20.18 -37.82
N TYR A 225 19.85 20.17 -37.62
CA TYR A 225 18.87 19.50 -38.49
C TYR A 225 18.27 20.50 -39.46
N PHE A 226 18.42 20.19 -40.75
CA PHE A 226 17.92 20.98 -41.85
C PHE A 226 16.72 20.31 -42.50
N ARG A 227 15.64 21.07 -42.69
CA ARG A 227 14.51 20.71 -43.52
C ARG A 227 14.87 20.92 -44.98
N THR A 228 14.69 19.90 -45.82
CA THR A 228 15.07 19.94 -47.23
C THR A 228 14.09 19.16 -48.11
N HIS A 229 13.95 19.57 -49.37
CA HIS A 229 13.14 18.87 -50.37
C HIS A 229 13.95 17.73 -51.03
N ILE A 230 13.71 16.49 -50.59
CA ILE A 230 14.38 15.31 -51.14
C ILE A 230 13.44 14.61 -52.14
N LEU A 231 13.71 14.78 -53.43
CA LEU A 231 12.89 14.21 -54.51
C LEU A 231 13.50 12.94 -55.14
N SER A 232 14.81 12.72 -54.94
CA SER A 232 15.53 11.59 -55.53
C SER A 232 16.74 11.21 -54.68
N TYR A 233 17.26 10.00 -54.89
CA TYR A 233 18.51 9.57 -54.27
C TYR A 233 19.67 10.53 -54.57
N ARG A 234 19.74 11.09 -55.79
CA ARG A 234 20.78 12.04 -56.19
C ARG A 234 20.73 13.34 -55.37
N HIS A 235 19.53 13.86 -55.09
CA HIS A 235 19.40 15.03 -54.21
C HIS A 235 19.83 14.69 -52.78
N MET A 236 19.43 13.53 -52.27
CA MET A 236 19.83 13.05 -50.95
C MET A 236 21.36 12.93 -50.83
N GLU A 237 22.01 12.30 -51.82
CA GLU A 237 23.46 12.17 -51.91
C GLU A 237 24.16 13.53 -51.97
N TYR A 238 23.61 14.48 -52.72
CA TYR A 238 24.16 15.84 -52.81
C TYR A 238 24.21 16.53 -51.43
N PHE A 239 23.14 16.43 -50.64
CA PHE A 239 23.15 16.98 -49.28
C PHE A 239 24.05 16.17 -48.33
N LEU A 240 23.95 14.84 -48.34
CA LEU A 240 24.76 13.96 -47.49
C LEU A 240 26.27 14.17 -47.68
N THR A 241 26.69 14.63 -48.86
CA THR A 241 28.10 14.87 -49.22
C THR A 241 28.51 16.35 -49.18
N LEU A 242 27.63 17.27 -48.77
CA LEU A 242 27.85 18.73 -48.87
C LEU A 242 28.23 19.16 -50.30
N GLY A 243 27.54 18.60 -51.29
CA GLY A 243 27.80 18.82 -52.71
C GLY A 243 29.09 18.18 -53.21
N GLY A 244 29.42 16.98 -52.71
CA GLY A 244 30.64 16.24 -53.06
C GLY A 244 31.90 16.64 -52.29
N ALA A 245 31.79 17.49 -51.26
CA ALA A 245 32.93 17.91 -50.44
C ALA A 245 33.44 16.83 -49.47
N LEU A 246 32.64 15.78 -49.20
CA LEU A 246 33.01 14.65 -48.36
C LEU A 246 33.49 13.46 -49.23
N SER A 247 34.77 13.11 -49.17
CA SER A 247 35.39 12.10 -50.05
C SER A 247 35.53 10.69 -49.47
N ASP A 248 35.28 10.49 -48.17
CA ASP A 248 35.48 9.20 -47.47
C ASP A 248 34.18 8.66 -46.82
N VAL A 249 33.09 8.68 -47.60
CA VAL A 249 31.74 8.32 -47.14
C VAL A 249 31.05 7.26 -48.01
N ALA A 250 31.78 6.62 -48.93
CA ALA A 250 31.23 5.68 -49.90
C ALA A 250 30.45 4.51 -49.26
N ALA A 251 30.96 3.94 -48.16
CA ALA A 251 30.28 2.88 -47.43
C ALA A 251 28.95 3.35 -46.80
N GLY A 252 28.90 4.56 -46.24
CA GLY A 252 27.67 5.13 -45.69
C GLY A 252 26.65 5.46 -46.79
N LEU A 253 27.10 5.98 -47.93
CA LEU A 253 26.25 6.20 -49.10
C LEU A 253 25.69 4.89 -49.65
N HIS A 254 26.46 3.81 -49.66
CA HIS A 254 25.97 2.50 -50.05
C HIS A 254 24.79 2.04 -49.16
N ASN A 255 24.91 2.17 -47.83
CA ASN A 255 23.81 1.85 -46.92
C ASN A 255 22.59 2.74 -47.14
N ALA A 256 22.80 4.04 -47.38
CA ALA A 256 21.71 4.96 -47.71
C ALA A 256 21.02 4.57 -49.04
N ARG A 257 21.77 4.06 -50.01
CA ARG A 257 21.23 3.57 -51.28
C ARG A 257 20.40 2.30 -51.11
N LEU A 258 20.91 1.32 -50.37
CA LEU A 258 20.16 0.10 -50.06
C LEU A 258 18.85 0.43 -49.35
N LEU A 259 18.89 1.31 -48.33
CA LEU A 259 17.68 1.76 -47.65
C LEU A 259 16.71 2.44 -48.62
N TRP A 260 17.20 3.36 -49.46
CA TRP A 260 16.38 4.06 -50.44
C TRP A 260 15.70 3.08 -51.41
N ASP A 261 16.44 2.14 -51.96
CA ASP A 261 15.94 1.16 -52.92
C ASP A 261 14.96 0.19 -52.25
N ALA A 262 15.20 -0.23 -51.01
CA ALA A 262 14.29 -1.09 -50.24
C ALA A 262 12.94 -0.41 -49.96
N MET A 263 12.95 0.90 -49.70
CA MET A 263 11.73 1.69 -49.46
C MET A 263 10.99 2.03 -50.76
N THR A 264 11.69 2.54 -51.78
CA THR A 264 11.08 3.07 -53.01
C THR A 264 10.96 2.04 -54.13
N GLN A 265 11.53 0.85 -53.95
CA GLN A 265 11.66 -0.17 -55.00
C GLN A 265 12.32 0.36 -56.28
N GLY A 266 13.19 1.37 -56.15
CA GLY A 266 13.88 2.00 -57.27
C GLY A 266 13.02 2.93 -58.14
N THR A 267 11.74 3.15 -57.80
CA THR A 267 10.82 3.96 -58.61
C THR A 267 10.81 5.46 -58.27
N GLY A 268 11.56 5.87 -57.23
CA GLY A 268 11.57 7.25 -56.73
C GLY A 268 10.41 7.56 -55.78
N ILE A 269 10.24 8.84 -55.42
CA ILE A 269 9.13 9.32 -54.59
C ILE A 269 8.17 10.10 -55.49
N SER A 270 6.90 9.69 -55.56
CA SER A 270 5.86 10.41 -56.31
C SER A 270 5.07 11.35 -55.40
N GLY A 271 4.88 12.60 -55.81
CA GLY A 271 4.06 13.57 -55.08
C GLY A 271 4.29 15.02 -55.49
N ALA A 272 3.22 15.77 -55.69
CA ALA A 272 3.29 17.21 -55.94
C ALA A 272 3.64 17.95 -54.64
N TYR A 273 4.88 18.45 -54.55
CA TYR A 273 5.28 19.55 -53.66
C TYR A 273 5.34 19.35 -52.14
N PHE A 274 5.41 18.14 -51.58
CA PHE A 274 5.69 17.98 -50.13
C PHE A 274 6.53 16.74 -49.71
N PRO A 275 7.84 16.65 -50.02
CA PRO A 275 8.74 15.73 -49.32
C PRO A 275 9.82 16.49 -48.54
N ALA A 276 9.45 17.05 -47.37
CA ALA A 276 10.37 17.77 -46.50
C ALA A 276 11.15 16.79 -45.58
N GLY A 277 12.18 16.15 -46.15
CA GLY A 277 13.12 15.31 -45.40
C GLY A 277 13.94 16.13 -44.40
N LEU A 278 14.52 15.46 -43.41
CA LEU A 278 15.49 16.09 -42.50
C LEU A 278 16.88 15.54 -42.78
N ILE A 279 17.87 16.42 -42.83
CA ILE A 279 19.29 16.03 -42.84
C ILE A 279 19.97 16.77 -41.70
N TYR A 280 20.68 16.06 -40.83
CA TYR A 280 21.56 16.73 -39.88
C TYR A 280 23.01 16.70 -40.31
N TYR A 281 23.74 17.72 -39.88
CA TYR A 281 25.19 17.71 -39.81
C TYR A 281 25.65 17.72 -38.36
N GLU A 282 26.59 16.84 -38.02
CA GLU A 282 27.16 16.70 -36.68
C GLU A 282 28.56 17.33 -36.63
N LEU A 283 28.74 18.25 -35.69
CA LEU A 283 29.97 18.99 -35.46
C LEU A 283 30.58 18.55 -34.12
N ARG A 284 31.90 18.42 -34.08
CA ARG A 284 32.67 17.98 -32.91
C ARG A 284 33.99 18.75 -32.81
N HIS A 285 34.52 18.87 -31.59
CA HIS A 285 35.85 19.45 -31.39
C HIS A 285 36.92 18.67 -32.18
N GLY A 286 37.83 19.41 -32.82
CA GLY A 286 38.91 18.83 -33.64
C GLY A 286 38.49 18.21 -34.97
N GLY A 287 37.20 18.25 -35.33
CA GLY A 287 36.70 17.78 -36.62
C GLY A 287 36.66 18.87 -37.68
N ASP A 288 37.41 18.70 -38.78
CA ASP A 288 37.41 19.66 -39.90
C ASP A 288 36.17 19.53 -40.80
N PHE A 289 35.56 18.35 -40.87
CA PHE A 289 34.34 18.08 -41.65
C PHE A 289 33.25 17.43 -40.78
N PRO A 290 31.97 17.82 -40.96
CA PRO A 290 30.87 17.23 -40.23
C PRO A 290 30.54 15.83 -40.76
N SER A 291 29.96 14.98 -39.90
CA SER A 291 29.25 13.78 -40.37
C SER A 291 27.80 14.13 -40.70
N SER A 292 27.14 13.36 -41.56
CA SER A 292 25.77 13.64 -42.01
C SER A 292 24.83 12.46 -41.72
N LYS A 293 23.54 12.75 -41.52
CA LYS A 293 22.49 11.74 -41.41
C LYS A 293 21.25 12.22 -42.11
N VAL A 294 20.61 11.35 -42.90
CA VAL A 294 19.31 11.62 -43.50
C VAL A 294 18.21 10.94 -42.69
N TYR A 295 17.05 11.58 -42.61
CA TYR A 295 15.81 11.09 -42.05
C TYR A 295 14.75 11.11 -43.15
N LEU A 296 14.36 9.93 -43.61
CA LEU A 296 13.33 9.76 -44.62
C LEU A 296 11.95 9.72 -43.92
N PRO A 297 11.05 10.68 -44.17
CA PRO A 297 9.70 10.68 -43.60
C PRO A 297 8.81 9.66 -44.32
N VAL A 298 9.07 8.37 -44.09
CA VAL A 298 8.45 7.26 -44.83
C VAL A 298 6.92 7.28 -44.81
N ARG A 299 6.31 7.82 -43.75
CA ARG A 299 4.86 8.01 -43.64
C ARG A 299 4.23 8.91 -44.73
N ARG A 300 5.04 9.76 -45.37
CA ARG A 300 4.61 10.68 -46.43
C ARG A 300 4.70 10.07 -47.83
N TYR A 301 5.48 9.01 -48.00
CA TYR A 301 5.84 8.45 -49.32
C TYR A 301 5.29 7.04 -49.55
N LEU A 302 5.06 6.29 -48.47
CA LEU A 302 4.54 4.94 -48.53
C LEU A 302 3.06 4.91 -48.12
N PRO A 303 2.27 3.96 -48.65
CA PRO A 303 0.82 3.98 -48.48
C PRO A 303 0.35 3.60 -47.07
N ASN A 304 1.13 2.79 -46.34
CA ASN A 304 0.81 2.34 -44.99
C ASN A 304 2.05 1.79 -44.25
N ASP A 305 1.92 1.60 -42.92
CA ASP A 305 2.99 1.06 -42.07
C ASP A 305 3.38 -0.39 -42.43
N MET A 306 2.48 -1.15 -43.05
CA MET A 306 2.78 -2.49 -43.57
C MET A 306 3.80 -2.42 -44.71
N ALA A 307 3.62 -1.52 -45.68
CA ALA A 307 4.56 -1.32 -46.79
C ALA A 307 5.95 -0.86 -46.29
N ILE A 308 5.97 -0.03 -45.23
CA ILE A 308 7.20 0.39 -44.56
C ILE A 308 7.90 -0.81 -43.90
N SER A 309 7.14 -1.63 -43.16
CA SER A 309 7.67 -2.82 -42.49
C SER A 309 8.24 -3.84 -43.49
N GLN A 310 7.55 -4.08 -44.60
CA GLN A 310 8.04 -4.93 -45.69
C GLN A 310 9.28 -4.33 -46.36
N GLY A 311 9.42 -3.01 -46.39
CA GLY A 311 10.65 -2.34 -46.84
C GLY A 311 11.85 -2.67 -45.94
N ILE A 312 11.64 -2.71 -44.63
CA ILE A 312 12.68 -3.12 -43.67
C ILE A 312 13.03 -4.60 -43.84
N GLU A 313 12.03 -5.47 -44.03
CA GLU A 313 12.27 -6.90 -44.30
C GLU A 313 13.04 -7.11 -45.63
N ARG A 314 12.75 -6.32 -46.67
CA ARG A 314 13.54 -6.33 -47.92
C ARG A 314 14.99 -5.90 -47.68
N LEU A 315 15.20 -4.84 -46.90
CA LEU A 315 16.54 -4.36 -46.55
C LEU A 315 17.31 -5.42 -45.75
N ALA A 316 16.65 -6.10 -44.83
CA ALA A 316 17.20 -7.20 -44.04
C ALA A 316 17.68 -8.35 -44.95
N CYS A 317 16.85 -8.76 -45.92
CA CYS A 317 17.25 -9.74 -46.93
C CYS A 317 18.47 -9.31 -47.76
N GLN A 318 18.54 -8.03 -48.16
CA GLN A 318 19.66 -7.49 -48.95
C GLN A 318 20.96 -7.38 -48.16
N THR A 319 20.87 -7.17 -46.85
CA THR A 319 22.02 -7.00 -45.95
C THR A 319 22.40 -8.28 -45.21
N SER A 320 21.63 -9.37 -45.40
CA SER A 320 21.75 -10.64 -44.65
C SER A 320 21.60 -10.48 -43.13
N ASP A 321 20.88 -9.46 -42.67
CA ASP A 321 20.61 -9.21 -41.25
C ASP A 321 19.32 -9.92 -40.82
N CYS A 322 19.45 -11.13 -40.28
CA CYS A 322 18.31 -11.96 -39.91
C CYS A 322 17.52 -11.46 -38.68
N ALA A 323 18.01 -10.43 -37.97
CA ALA A 323 17.35 -9.87 -36.79
C ALA A 323 15.97 -9.28 -37.09
N PHE A 324 15.66 -9.04 -38.36
CA PHE A 324 14.42 -8.41 -38.82
C PHE A 324 13.54 -9.32 -39.70
N ASN A 325 13.82 -10.63 -39.70
CA ASN A 325 12.85 -11.58 -40.23
C ASN A 325 11.54 -11.46 -39.43
N SER A 326 10.43 -11.19 -40.12
CA SER A 326 9.13 -10.92 -39.50
C SER A 326 9.04 -9.61 -38.70
N TYR A 327 9.77 -8.57 -39.10
CA TYR A 327 9.66 -7.22 -38.51
C TYR A 327 8.22 -6.69 -38.49
N SER A 328 7.42 -6.98 -39.52
CA SER A 328 5.98 -6.64 -39.54
C SER A 328 5.21 -7.21 -38.35
N ASN A 329 5.51 -8.45 -37.92
CA ASN A 329 4.89 -9.05 -36.74
C ASN A 329 5.31 -8.33 -35.46
N LEU A 330 6.60 -7.99 -35.30
CA LEU A 330 7.08 -7.21 -34.16
C LEU A 330 6.32 -5.90 -34.02
N ILE A 331 6.21 -5.12 -35.11
CA ILE A 331 5.51 -3.83 -35.07
C ILE A 331 4.03 -4.02 -34.79
N GLN A 332 3.38 -5.04 -35.38
CA GLN A 332 1.96 -5.31 -35.11
C GLN A 332 1.72 -5.69 -33.63
N THR A 333 2.66 -6.40 -32.99
CA THR A 333 2.62 -6.73 -31.56
C THR A 333 2.81 -5.49 -30.68
N MET A 334 3.76 -4.61 -31.01
CA MET A 334 4.03 -3.39 -30.22
C MET A 334 2.94 -2.32 -30.38
N PHE A 335 2.20 -2.35 -31.49
CA PHE A 335 1.16 -1.38 -31.84
C PHE A 335 -0.16 -2.09 -32.20
N PRO A 336 -0.83 -2.73 -31.23
CA PRO A 336 -2.02 -3.56 -31.48
C PRO A 336 -3.29 -2.74 -31.74
N HIS A 337 -3.26 -1.42 -31.57
CA HIS A 337 -4.43 -0.54 -31.64
C HIS A 337 -5.01 -0.40 -33.05
N ARG A 338 -4.26 -0.77 -34.09
CA ARG A 338 -4.76 -0.86 -35.48
C ARG A 338 -3.92 -1.81 -36.33
N ALA A 339 -4.49 -2.24 -37.45
CA ALA A 339 -3.74 -2.96 -38.47
C ALA A 339 -2.68 -2.05 -39.14
N LEU A 340 -1.49 -2.58 -39.41
CA LEU A 340 -0.42 -1.83 -40.12
C LEU A 340 -0.80 -1.44 -41.56
N SER A 341 -1.74 -2.16 -42.18
CA SER A 341 -2.23 -1.87 -43.54
C SER A 341 -3.21 -0.69 -43.62
N ALA A 342 -3.74 -0.23 -42.48
CA ALA A 342 -4.83 0.75 -42.45
C ALA A 342 -4.41 2.15 -42.89
N ARG A 343 -3.23 2.62 -42.44
CA ARG A 343 -2.64 3.93 -42.75
C ARG A 343 -1.18 3.99 -42.32
N THR A 344 -0.50 5.09 -42.64
CA THR A 344 0.79 5.45 -42.05
C THR A 344 0.60 6.20 -40.72
N GLY A 345 1.67 6.26 -39.93
CA GLY A 345 1.73 7.09 -38.71
C GLY A 345 2.56 6.47 -37.59
N ILE A 346 2.71 5.13 -37.54
CA ILE A 346 3.56 4.47 -36.53
C ILE A 346 5.02 4.77 -36.85
N HIS A 347 5.50 4.54 -38.07
CA HIS A 347 6.86 4.90 -38.44
C HIS A 347 6.92 6.37 -38.86
N THR A 348 7.54 7.21 -38.04
CA THR A 348 7.67 8.64 -38.34
C THR A 348 8.77 8.87 -39.37
N TYR A 349 9.97 8.37 -39.08
CA TYR A 349 11.17 8.52 -39.89
C TYR A 349 12.00 7.23 -39.93
N ILE A 350 12.78 7.07 -41.00
CA ILE A 350 13.91 6.13 -41.02
C ILE A 350 15.18 6.93 -41.25
N GLY A 351 16.09 6.83 -40.29
CA GLY A 351 17.37 7.51 -40.29
C GLY A 351 18.50 6.63 -40.84
N CYS A 352 19.36 7.19 -41.68
CA CYS A 352 20.60 6.54 -42.13
C CYS A 352 21.79 7.48 -41.95
N THR A 353 22.73 7.08 -41.11
CA THR A 353 23.93 7.88 -40.79
C THR A 353 25.00 7.61 -41.83
N VAL A 354 25.67 8.65 -42.33
CA VAL A 354 26.77 8.55 -43.30
C VAL A 354 28.05 9.03 -42.62
N LYS A 355 28.91 8.07 -42.26
CA LYS A 355 30.20 8.30 -41.59
C LYS A 355 31.29 7.39 -42.15
N ARG A 356 32.54 7.72 -41.84
CA ARG A 356 33.73 6.93 -42.17
C ARG A 356 33.62 5.54 -41.54
N GLY A 357 33.67 4.48 -42.34
CA GLY A 357 33.60 3.08 -41.88
C GLY A 357 32.21 2.43 -41.87
N GLY A 358 31.16 3.10 -42.35
CA GLY A 358 29.81 2.53 -42.44
C GLY A 358 28.80 3.22 -41.51
N GLY A 359 27.52 3.10 -41.84
CA GLY A 359 26.42 3.86 -41.25
C GLY A 359 25.41 3.03 -40.49
N ASP A 360 24.86 3.58 -39.39
CA ASP A 360 23.80 2.93 -38.61
C ASP A 360 22.41 3.37 -39.12
N ILE A 361 21.46 2.43 -39.09
CA ILE A 361 20.05 2.68 -39.42
C ILE A 361 19.27 2.85 -38.11
N SER A 362 18.38 3.84 -38.07
CA SER A 362 17.53 4.12 -36.91
C SER A 362 16.07 4.23 -37.35
N LEU A 363 15.19 3.50 -36.67
CA LEU A 363 13.76 3.45 -36.95
C LEU A 363 13.05 4.26 -35.87
N TYR A 364 12.30 5.29 -36.26
CA TYR A 364 11.60 6.18 -35.33
C TYR A 364 10.10 5.89 -35.34
N TYR A 365 9.51 5.87 -34.16
CA TYR A 365 8.15 5.47 -33.93
C TYR A 365 7.36 6.54 -33.18
N SER A 366 6.19 6.87 -33.71
CA SER A 366 5.15 7.56 -32.97
C SER A 366 4.39 6.53 -32.13
N PRO A 367 4.27 6.75 -30.82
CA PRO A 367 3.39 5.97 -29.98
C PRO A 367 1.93 6.08 -30.40
N GLU A 368 1.53 7.07 -31.20
CA GLU A 368 0.15 7.35 -31.64
C GLU A 368 -0.86 7.43 -30.48
N ALA A 369 -0.49 8.05 -29.35
CA ALA A 369 -1.29 8.06 -28.13
C ALA A 369 -2.66 8.74 -28.34
N PHE A 370 -2.72 9.76 -29.18
CA PHE A 370 -3.93 10.53 -29.47
C PHE A 370 -4.55 10.21 -30.84
N ALA A 371 -4.15 9.09 -31.46
CA ALA A 371 -4.78 8.63 -32.68
C ALA A 371 -6.30 8.39 -32.48
N PRO A 372 -7.14 8.67 -33.50
CA PRO A 372 -8.59 8.49 -33.41
C PRO A 372 -8.97 7.08 -32.91
N GLY A 373 -9.86 7.00 -31.92
CA GLY A 373 -10.35 5.75 -31.31
C GLY A 373 -9.42 5.09 -30.28
N ARG A 374 -8.23 5.64 -30.02
CA ARG A 374 -7.26 5.05 -29.08
C ARG A 374 -7.47 5.47 -27.63
N VAL A 375 -7.85 6.73 -27.40
CA VAL A 375 -8.06 7.29 -26.04
C VAL A 375 -9.20 6.56 -25.30
N GLU A 376 -10.20 6.08 -26.03
CA GLU A 376 -11.35 5.35 -25.48
C GLU A 376 -11.04 3.87 -25.21
N SER A 377 -10.07 3.28 -25.91
CA SER A 377 -9.79 1.83 -25.89
C SER A 377 -8.65 1.41 -24.93
N LEU A 378 -7.87 2.36 -24.41
CA LEU A 378 -6.72 2.08 -23.52
C LEU A 378 -6.96 2.60 -22.10
N ARG A 379 -7.93 1.97 -21.41
CA ARG A 379 -8.08 2.04 -19.96
C ARG A 379 -7.76 0.67 -19.36
N GLY A 380 -6.48 0.44 -19.09
CA GLY A 380 -5.97 -0.73 -18.36
C GLY A 380 -5.07 -0.26 -17.21
N PRO A 381 -4.85 -1.06 -16.17
CA PRO A 381 -4.09 -0.60 -15.00
C PRO A 381 -2.65 -0.24 -15.37
N ILE A 382 -2.00 0.55 -14.51
CA ILE A 382 -0.54 0.70 -14.53
C ILE A 382 0.05 -0.67 -14.15
N ILE A 383 0.78 -1.31 -15.06
CA ILE A 383 1.49 -2.56 -14.76
C ILE A 383 2.76 -2.19 -13.98
N LEU A 384 2.67 -2.18 -12.66
CA LEU A 384 3.82 -1.93 -11.80
C LEU A 384 4.82 -3.11 -11.95
N PRO A 385 6.10 -2.86 -12.25
CA PRO A 385 7.08 -3.90 -12.53
C PRO A 385 7.20 -4.94 -11.40
N LYS A 386 7.35 -6.22 -11.77
CA LYS A 386 7.59 -7.34 -10.85
C LYS A 386 9.04 -7.26 -10.39
N ALA A 387 9.34 -6.36 -9.45
CA ALA A 387 10.67 -6.26 -8.89
C ALA A 387 10.93 -7.44 -7.94
N ALA A 388 11.83 -8.34 -8.34
CA ALA A 388 12.51 -9.21 -7.39
C ALA A 388 13.37 -8.31 -6.48
N LEU A 389 12.98 -8.20 -5.20
CA LEU A 389 13.57 -7.34 -4.17
C LEU A 389 13.41 -5.83 -4.46
N LEU A 390 12.28 -5.28 -4.00
CA LEU A 390 12.11 -3.83 -3.92
C LEU A 390 13.15 -3.24 -2.96
N SER A 391 13.90 -2.24 -3.43
CA SER A 391 14.64 -1.37 -2.52
C SER A 391 13.66 -0.58 -1.63
N SER A 392 14.16 -0.01 -0.53
CA SER A 392 13.35 0.91 0.30
C SER A 392 12.83 2.10 -0.53
N SER A 393 13.65 2.63 -1.45
CA SER A 393 13.23 3.68 -2.38
C SER A 393 12.09 3.25 -3.32
N ASP A 394 12.14 2.03 -3.86
CA ASP A 394 11.08 1.53 -4.74
C ASP A 394 9.77 1.32 -3.96
N THR A 395 9.86 0.83 -2.73
CA THR A 395 8.72 0.66 -1.82
C THR A 395 7.98 1.98 -1.60
N GLN A 396 8.72 3.04 -1.24
CA GLN A 396 8.17 4.37 -0.99
C GLN A 396 7.55 4.98 -2.26
N ARG A 397 8.15 4.73 -3.43
CA ARG A 397 7.63 5.19 -4.72
C ARG A 397 6.32 4.49 -5.09
N LEU A 398 6.26 3.16 -4.99
CA LEU A 398 5.04 2.38 -5.27
C LEU A 398 3.90 2.77 -4.33
N ALA A 399 4.20 2.99 -3.04
CA ALA A 399 3.24 3.49 -2.07
C ALA A 399 2.66 4.85 -2.48
N LYS A 400 3.48 5.81 -2.92
CA LYS A 400 3.02 7.12 -3.39
C LYS A 400 2.14 7.01 -4.65
N LEU A 401 2.50 6.14 -5.59
CA LEU A 401 1.68 5.89 -6.79
C LEU A 401 0.32 5.32 -6.42
N TRP A 402 0.27 4.34 -5.52
CA TRP A 402 -1.00 3.80 -5.05
C TRP A 402 -1.83 4.86 -4.31
N ILE A 403 -1.20 5.68 -3.46
CA ILE A 403 -1.89 6.77 -2.75
C ILE A 403 -2.54 7.74 -3.73
N HIS A 404 -1.86 8.09 -4.82
CA HIS A 404 -2.43 8.95 -5.85
C HIS A 404 -3.69 8.33 -6.49
N GLU A 405 -3.66 7.04 -6.83
CA GLU A 405 -4.84 6.34 -7.36
C GLU A 405 -5.94 6.21 -6.29
N PHE A 406 -5.59 6.02 -5.03
CA PHE A 406 -6.55 5.99 -3.92
C PHE A 406 -7.23 7.34 -3.71
N ASP A 407 -6.50 8.44 -3.78
CA ASP A 407 -7.02 9.82 -3.76
C ASP A 407 -8.06 10.01 -4.87
N LEU A 408 -7.70 9.68 -6.12
CA LEU A 408 -8.61 9.74 -7.26
C LEU A 408 -9.89 8.92 -7.02
N LEU A 409 -9.75 7.69 -6.51
CA LEU A 409 -10.89 6.81 -6.22
C LEU A 409 -11.83 7.41 -5.16
N VAL A 410 -11.25 7.88 -4.04
CA VAL A 410 -11.99 8.50 -2.93
C VAL A 410 -12.72 9.76 -3.39
N ASN A 411 -12.12 10.51 -4.32
CA ASN A 411 -12.70 11.74 -4.87
C ASN A 411 -13.61 11.52 -6.10
N GLY A 412 -13.95 10.27 -6.42
CA GLY A 412 -15.02 9.91 -7.35
C GLY A 412 -14.57 9.50 -8.76
N ASP A 413 -13.27 9.31 -8.99
CA ASP A 413 -12.77 8.78 -10.25
C ASP A 413 -12.94 7.25 -10.32
N GLN A 414 -13.91 6.80 -11.11
CA GLN A 414 -14.20 5.38 -11.32
C GLN A 414 -13.06 4.64 -12.05
N ASP A 415 -12.20 5.36 -12.78
CA ASP A 415 -11.10 4.74 -13.53
C ASP A 415 -9.99 4.25 -12.58
N ALA A 416 -9.93 4.79 -11.35
CA ALA A 416 -8.94 4.43 -10.33
C ALA A 416 -9.26 3.11 -9.59
N LYS A 417 -10.41 2.47 -9.86
CA LYS A 417 -10.87 1.24 -9.18
C LYS A 417 -9.88 0.08 -9.15
N LEU A 418 -8.97 0.02 -10.11
CA LEU A 418 -7.97 -1.05 -10.23
C LEU A 418 -6.82 -0.92 -9.23
N CYS A 419 -6.75 0.17 -8.45
CA CYS A 419 -5.87 0.26 -7.29
C CYS A 419 -6.27 -0.72 -6.17
N LEU A 420 -7.48 -1.29 -6.24
CA LEU A 420 -7.99 -2.34 -5.36
C LEU A 420 -7.98 -3.71 -6.06
N ALA A 421 -7.52 -4.73 -5.36
CA ALA A 421 -7.61 -6.12 -5.82
C ALA A 421 -9.08 -6.55 -5.91
N ALA A 422 -9.41 -7.50 -6.80
CA ALA A 422 -10.80 -7.96 -6.95
C ALA A 422 -11.37 -8.53 -5.64
N ASP A 423 -10.53 -9.25 -4.89
CA ASP A 423 -10.79 -9.84 -3.57
C ASP A 423 -10.29 -8.95 -2.42
N CYS A 424 -10.20 -7.62 -2.62
CA CYS A 424 -9.77 -6.73 -1.54
C CYS A 424 -10.75 -6.75 -0.36
N CYS A 425 -10.24 -6.51 0.84
CA CYS A 425 -11.05 -6.30 2.03
C CYS A 425 -10.85 -4.86 2.54
N LEU A 426 -11.94 -4.09 2.64
CA LEU A 426 -11.97 -2.81 3.36
C LEU A 426 -12.46 -3.05 4.79
N ARG A 427 -11.77 -2.49 5.77
CA ARG A 427 -12.24 -2.34 7.14
C ARG A 427 -12.33 -0.86 7.46
N ASP A 428 -13.54 -0.35 7.62
CA ASP A 428 -13.81 1.07 7.86
C ASP A 428 -14.20 1.30 9.33
N LEU A 429 -13.41 2.12 10.01
CA LEU A 429 -13.55 2.49 11.41
C LEU A 429 -13.84 3.99 11.51
N LEU A 430 -15.08 4.33 11.17
CA LEU A 430 -15.68 5.66 11.30
C LEU A 430 -15.26 6.71 10.25
N VAL A 431 -14.72 6.31 9.10
CA VAL A 431 -14.30 7.27 8.05
C VAL A 431 -15.41 7.51 7.03
N PHE A 432 -15.95 6.44 6.44
CA PHE A 432 -17.01 6.52 5.44
C PHE A 432 -18.38 6.11 5.99
N SER A 433 -18.43 5.61 7.23
CA SER A 433 -19.63 5.14 7.91
C SER A 433 -19.66 5.59 9.37
N PRO A 434 -20.84 5.77 9.99
CA PRO A 434 -20.92 6.08 11.42
C PRO A 434 -20.70 4.86 12.34
N THR A 435 -20.41 3.68 11.78
CA THR A 435 -20.17 2.43 12.52
C THR A 435 -19.02 1.64 11.89
N PHE A 436 -18.61 0.55 12.53
CA PHE A 436 -17.58 -0.34 11.97
C PHE A 436 -18.19 -1.19 10.86
N ARG A 437 -17.48 -1.24 9.73
CA ARG A 437 -17.85 -2.04 8.57
C ARG A 437 -16.66 -2.83 8.08
N MET A 438 -16.90 -4.05 7.61
CA MET A 438 -15.91 -4.82 6.87
C MET A 438 -16.52 -5.33 5.57
N LEU A 439 -15.92 -4.97 4.46
CA LEU A 439 -16.45 -5.21 3.12
C LEU A 439 -15.45 -6.03 2.33
N GLU A 440 -15.90 -7.21 1.89
CA GLU A 440 -15.15 -8.06 0.98
C GLU A 440 -15.56 -7.77 -0.47
N GLY A 441 -14.55 -7.54 -1.31
CA GLY A 441 -14.66 -7.33 -2.73
C GLY A 441 -14.55 -5.87 -3.15
N ARG A 442 -13.91 -5.67 -4.31
CA ARG A 442 -13.67 -4.34 -4.90
C ARG A 442 -14.94 -3.53 -5.09
N GLU A 443 -15.97 -4.11 -5.70
CA GLU A 443 -17.18 -3.35 -6.06
C GLU A 443 -17.94 -2.85 -4.83
N LYS A 444 -18.04 -3.66 -3.77
CA LYS A 444 -18.63 -3.24 -2.49
C LYS A 444 -17.81 -2.14 -1.82
N THR A 445 -16.49 -2.26 -1.85
CA THR A 445 -15.56 -1.27 -1.30
C THR A 445 -15.72 0.09 -1.99
N ILE A 446 -15.77 0.09 -3.32
CA ILE A 446 -15.92 1.31 -4.13
C ILE A 446 -17.27 1.97 -3.85
N ALA A 447 -18.35 1.19 -3.89
CA ALA A 447 -19.69 1.70 -3.61
C ALA A 447 -19.77 2.34 -2.22
N HIS A 448 -19.13 1.75 -1.21
CA HIS A 448 -19.07 2.30 0.14
C HIS A 448 -18.29 3.62 0.20
N ILE A 449 -17.06 3.64 -0.31
CA ILE A 449 -16.21 4.84 -0.32
C ILE A 449 -16.91 6.01 -1.02
N GLN A 450 -17.55 5.74 -2.16
CA GLN A 450 -18.17 6.78 -3.00
C GLN A 450 -19.59 7.16 -2.57
N SER A 451 -20.23 6.36 -1.70
CA SER A 451 -21.52 6.74 -1.09
C SER A 451 -21.37 7.87 -0.07
N ASN A 452 -20.16 8.10 0.43
CA ASN A 452 -19.87 9.15 1.39
C ASN A 452 -19.89 10.55 0.74
N SER A 453 -20.32 11.54 1.50
CA SER A 453 -20.43 12.94 1.04
C SER A 453 -19.22 13.81 1.38
N LEU A 454 -18.29 13.33 2.22
CA LEU A 454 -17.10 14.09 2.59
C LEU A 454 -16.12 14.19 1.41
N LYS A 455 -15.43 15.33 1.34
CA LYS A 455 -14.33 15.57 0.40
C LYS A 455 -13.02 15.49 1.14
N PHE A 456 -12.10 14.69 0.63
CA PHE A 456 -10.82 14.44 1.29
C PHE A 456 -9.67 15.06 0.50
N SER A 457 -8.64 15.47 1.21
CA SER A 457 -7.44 16.13 0.70
C SER A 457 -6.20 15.76 1.51
N ASP A 458 -5.04 16.27 1.11
CA ASP A 458 -3.74 16.12 1.80
C ASP A 458 -3.32 14.67 2.06
N PHE A 459 -3.49 13.80 1.05
CA PHE A 459 -3.03 12.42 1.09
C PHE A 459 -1.49 12.34 1.17
N ALA A 460 -0.97 12.18 2.39
CA ALA A 460 0.45 12.17 2.69
C ALA A 460 0.90 10.78 3.16
N LEU A 461 1.88 10.21 2.45
CA LEU A 461 2.54 8.98 2.88
C LEU A 461 3.27 9.23 4.21
N MET A 462 2.93 8.45 5.24
CA MET A 462 3.61 8.48 6.54
C MET A 462 4.79 7.52 6.54
N GLU A 463 4.54 6.26 6.19
CA GLU A 463 5.55 5.20 6.08
C GLU A 463 5.07 4.12 5.12
N ALA A 464 6.02 3.39 4.52
CA ALA A 464 5.76 2.22 3.71
C ALA A 464 6.94 1.25 3.83
N VAL A 465 6.63 0.00 4.15
CA VAL A 465 7.62 -1.04 4.40
C VAL A 465 7.25 -2.25 3.55
N THR A 466 8.27 -2.81 2.90
CA THR A 466 8.14 -4.10 2.20
C THR A 466 8.47 -5.21 3.18
N PHE A 467 7.63 -6.24 3.23
CA PHE A 467 7.91 -7.46 3.95
C PHE A 467 7.62 -8.66 3.05
N LYS A 468 8.43 -9.72 3.23
CA LYS A 468 8.13 -11.01 2.61
C LYS A 468 7.01 -11.66 3.41
N ALA A 469 5.93 -12.04 2.74
CA ALA A 469 4.92 -12.86 3.39
C ALA A 469 5.52 -14.21 3.80
N VAL A 470 4.80 -14.94 4.64
CA VAL A 470 5.22 -16.24 5.18
C VAL A 470 5.50 -17.29 4.08
N THR A 471 4.92 -17.11 2.89
CA THR A 471 5.22 -17.93 1.71
C THR A 471 6.21 -17.20 0.79
N ASP A 472 7.20 -17.93 0.26
CA ASP A 472 8.26 -17.38 -0.62
C ASP A 472 7.75 -16.79 -1.95
N GLN A 473 6.43 -16.86 -2.19
CA GLN A 473 5.76 -16.43 -3.42
C GLN A 473 4.94 -15.13 -3.28
N LEU A 474 4.77 -14.58 -2.07
CA LEU A 474 3.97 -13.37 -1.83
C LEU A 474 4.84 -12.22 -1.31
N HIS A 475 4.98 -11.17 -2.13
CA HIS A 475 5.56 -9.90 -1.73
C HIS A 475 4.45 -8.93 -1.32
N LEU A 476 4.61 -8.31 -0.15
CA LEU A 476 3.64 -7.37 0.41
C LEU A 476 4.32 -6.03 0.69
N ILE A 477 3.61 -4.94 0.40
CA ILE A 477 3.96 -3.60 0.86
C ILE A 477 2.84 -3.17 1.80
N GLN A 478 3.16 -2.88 3.05
CA GLN A 478 2.21 -2.23 3.95
C GLN A 478 2.66 -0.80 4.17
N GLY A 479 1.73 0.13 3.98
CA GLY A 479 1.99 1.54 4.17
C GLY A 479 0.82 2.24 4.83
N ARG A 480 1.09 3.46 5.29
CA ARG A 480 0.15 4.31 6.00
C ARG A 480 0.08 5.65 5.31
N VAL A 481 -1.14 6.11 5.05
CA VAL A 481 -1.42 7.42 4.49
C VAL A 481 -2.30 8.20 5.46
N ARG A 482 -1.93 9.46 5.70
CA ARG A 482 -2.78 10.42 6.38
C ARG A 482 -3.52 11.25 5.34
N PHE A 483 -4.76 11.63 5.64
CA PHE A 483 -5.57 12.54 4.83
C PHE A 483 -6.59 13.27 5.73
N GLU A 484 -7.25 14.31 5.22
CA GLU A 484 -8.22 15.10 5.99
C GLU A 484 -9.40 15.60 5.16
N ASP A 485 -10.50 15.95 5.84
CA ASP A 485 -11.73 16.54 5.26
C ASP A 485 -11.95 18.00 5.70
N GLY A 486 -10.93 18.61 6.31
CA GLY A 486 -11.00 19.93 6.94
C GLY A 486 -11.58 19.94 8.37
N ARG A 487 -12.26 18.89 8.82
CA ARG A 487 -12.85 18.76 10.18
C ARG A 487 -12.15 17.72 11.04
N ALA A 488 -11.56 16.71 10.43
CA ALA A 488 -10.81 15.66 11.09
C ALA A 488 -9.64 15.20 10.23
N SER A 489 -8.63 14.62 10.88
CA SER A 489 -7.61 13.82 10.21
C SER A 489 -7.97 12.34 10.29
N TYR A 490 -7.58 11.61 9.26
CA TYR A 490 -7.81 10.19 9.08
C TYR A 490 -6.51 9.51 8.73
N VAL A 491 -6.43 8.22 9.02
CA VAL A 491 -5.35 7.35 8.57
C VAL A 491 -5.95 6.20 7.80
N ALA A 492 -5.35 5.88 6.66
CA ALA A 492 -5.55 4.59 6.02
C ALA A 492 -4.28 3.76 6.10
N VAL A 493 -4.43 2.47 6.40
CA VAL A 493 -3.36 1.48 6.31
C VAL A 493 -3.69 0.57 5.15
N PHE A 494 -2.82 0.53 4.15
CA PHE A 494 -3.00 -0.28 2.96
C PHE A 494 -1.97 -1.40 2.92
N THR A 495 -2.38 -2.56 2.42
CA THR A 495 -1.50 -3.69 2.15
C THR A 495 -1.60 -4.00 0.66
N LEU A 496 -0.56 -3.65 -0.09
CA LEU A 496 -0.43 -3.98 -1.50
C LEU A 496 0.11 -5.39 -1.66
N VAL A 497 -0.41 -6.09 -2.66
CA VAL A 497 0.05 -7.42 -3.06
C VAL A 497 0.38 -7.42 -4.55
N SER A 498 1.40 -8.19 -4.93
CA SER A 498 1.66 -8.56 -6.32
C SER A 498 1.39 -10.06 -6.49
N ARG A 499 0.53 -10.42 -7.45
CA ARG A 499 0.18 -11.81 -7.81
C ARG A 499 0.38 -12.00 -9.31
N ASP A 500 1.12 -13.02 -9.73
CA ASP A 500 1.34 -13.34 -11.16
C ASP A 500 1.74 -12.12 -12.01
N ASP A 501 1.20 -11.98 -13.22
CA ASP A 501 1.40 -10.83 -14.13
C ASP A 501 0.48 -9.63 -13.82
N LEU A 502 -0.12 -9.60 -12.61
CA LEU A 502 -0.99 -8.49 -12.18
C LEU A 502 -0.18 -7.40 -11.46
N PRO A 503 -0.57 -6.12 -11.64
CA PRO A 503 0.07 -4.99 -10.94
C PRO A 503 -0.09 -5.08 -9.42
N TRP A 504 0.70 -4.28 -8.69
CA TRP A 504 0.47 -4.09 -7.26
C TRP A 504 -0.92 -3.49 -7.02
N GLN A 505 -1.72 -4.20 -6.24
CA GLN A 505 -3.07 -3.79 -5.89
C GLN A 505 -3.26 -3.88 -4.39
N CYS A 506 -4.10 -3.01 -3.82
CA CYS A 506 -4.45 -3.07 -2.42
C CYS A 506 -5.36 -4.28 -2.16
N TRP A 507 -4.88 -5.18 -1.32
CA TRP A 507 -5.59 -6.37 -0.89
C TRP A 507 -6.29 -6.16 0.46
N ALA A 508 -5.66 -5.43 1.38
CA ALA A 508 -6.27 -5.06 2.65
C ALA A 508 -6.20 -3.54 2.84
N LEU A 509 -7.32 -2.92 3.15
CA LEU A 509 -7.43 -1.49 3.43
C LEU A 509 -8.12 -1.30 4.77
N LEU A 510 -7.46 -0.63 5.71
CA LEU A 510 -8.08 -0.10 6.92
C LEU A 510 -8.21 1.40 6.78
N THR A 511 -9.37 1.96 7.10
CA THR A 511 -9.57 3.40 7.27
C THR A 511 -10.02 3.69 8.69
N VAL A 512 -9.38 4.66 9.36
CA VAL A 512 -9.68 5.00 10.75
C VAL A 512 -9.56 6.49 11.00
N VAL A 513 -10.46 7.03 11.82
CA VAL A 513 -10.37 8.41 12.31
C VAL A 513 -9.15 8.57 13.23
N ASP A 514 -8.32 9.57 12.99
CA ASP A 514 -7.09 9.88 13.74
C ASP A 514 -7.31 11.01 14.76
N ARG A 515 -7.81 12.18 14.33
CA ARG A 515 -8.13 13.28 15.25
C ARG A 515 -9.33 14.08 14.76
N SER A 516 -10.24 14.44 15.65
CA SER A 516 -11.25 15.48 15.36
C SER A 516 -10.66 16.87 15.66
N LYS A 517 -10.97 17.88 14.83
CA LYS A 517 -10.54 19.28 15.03
C LYS A 517 -11.49 20.10 15.93
N ARG A 518 -12.57 19.49 16.46
CA ARG A 518 -13.49 20.18 17.41
C ARG A 518 -12.88 20.19 18.82
N ASN A 519 -12.37 21.35 19.21
CA ASN A 519 -12.06 21.71 20.58
C ASN A 519 -13.09 22.76 21.03
N ASP A 520 -14.19 22.35 21.67
CA ASP A 520 -14.75 23.12 22.79
C ASP A 520 -15.83 22.30 23.53
N PRO A 521 -15.71 22.11 24.85
CA PRO A 521 -16.78 21.50 25.65
C PRO A 521 -17.95 22.47 25.80
N GLN A 522 -19.17 22.02 25.50
CA GLN A 522 -20.38 22.72 25.92
C GLN A 522 -20.60 22.47 27.42
N HIS A 523 -20.75 23.54 28.20
CA HIS A 523 -20.98 23.45 29.64
C HIS A 523 -22.45 23.07 29.91
N HIS A 524 -22.69 21.83 30.34
CA HIS A 524 -24.01 21.38 30.81
C HIS A 524 -24.22 21.72 32.31
N PRO A 525 -25.47 21.91 32.76
CA PRO A 525 -25.78 22.25 34.15
C PRO A 525 -25.31 21.16 35.14
N PRO A 526 -25.00 21.53 36.40
CA PRO A 526 -24.21 20.73 37.37
C PRO A 526 -24.82 19.39 37.85
N HIS A 527 -26.00 18.98 37.37
CA HIS A 527 -26.70 17.77 37.81
C HIS A 527 -27.01 16.75 36.69
N HIS A 528 -26.74 17.09 35.42
CA HIS A 528 -27.01 16.20 34.28
C HIS A 528 -25.71 15.56 33.78
N ILE A 529 -25.73 14.24 33.56
CA ILE A 529 -24.58 13.46 33.09
C ILE A 529 -24.82 13.13 31.62
N ASP A 530 -23.87 13.41 30.73
CA ASP A 530 -24.08 13.09 29.31
C ASP A 530 -24.03 11.57 29.10
N THR A 531 -23.02 10.92 29.68
CA THR A 531 -22.85 9.46 29.61
C THR A 531 -22.66 8.81 30.98
N LEU A 532 -23.52 7.85 31.31
CA LEU A 532 -23.37 7.00 32.49
C LEU A 532 -22.76 5.64 32.10
N ILE A 533 -21.71 5.21 32.78
CA ILE A 533 -21.04 3.92 32.54
C ILE A 533 -21.24 3.02 33.76
N ILE A 534 -21.72 1.80 33.54
CA ILE A 534 -21.86 0.77 34.59
C ILE A 534 -20.70 -0.22 34.51
N GLY A 535 -19.81 -0.17 35.49
CA GLY A 535 -18.62 -1.03 35.64
C GLY A 535 -17.31 -0.25 35.50
N ALA A 536 -16.49 -0.23 36.56
CA ALA A 536 -15.14 0.37 36.55
C ALA A 536 -14.04 -0.68 36.28
N GLY A 537 -14.29 -1.60 35.35
CA GLY A 537 -13.27 -2.49 34.79
C GLY A 537 -12.45 -1.81 33.70
N GLN A 538 -11.53 -2.55 33.06
CA GLN A 538 -10.69 -1.98 32.01
C GLN A 538 -11.46 -1.32 30.85
N ALA A 539 -12.64 -1.85 30.51
CA ALA A 539 -13.47 -1.31 29.42
C ALA A 539 -14.10 0.03 29.81
N GLY A 540 -14.76 0.09 30.97
CA GLY A 540 -15.44 1.30 31.42
C GLY A 540 -14.48 2.45 31.71
N LEU A 541 -13.33 2.16 32.34
CA LEU A 541 -12.30 3.17 32.61
C LEU A 541 -11.66 3.71 31.33
N ALA A 542 -11.38 2.85 30.34
CA ALA A 542 -10.84 3.28 29.06
C ALA A 542 -11.83 4.18 28.30
N THR A 543 -13.11 3.79 28.25
CA THR A 543 -14.18 4.59 27.63
C THR A 543 -14.35 5.93 28.35
N ALA A 544 -14.41 5.95 29.67
CA ALA A 544 -14.51 7.17 30.46
C ALA A 544 -13.34 8.14 30.21
N ALA A 545 -12.11 7.62 30.09
CA ALA A 545 -10.94 8.43 29.82
C ALA A 545 -11.01 9.12 28.45
N HIS A 546 -11.46 8.41 27.40
CA HIS A 546 -11.66 9.01 26.08
C HIS A 546 -12.80 10.02 26.06
N LEU A 547 -13.97 9.68 26.62
CA LEU A 547 -15.13 10.59 26.71
C LEU A 547 -14.77 11.90 27.43
N ARG A 548 -14.11 11.80 28.59
CA ARG A 548 -13.62 12.97 29.32
C ARG A 548 -12.65 13.82 28.48
N ARG A 549 -11.77 13.18 27.70
CA ARG A 549 -10.83 13.87 26.81
C ARG A 549 -11.53 14.58 25.65
N PHE A 550 -12.68 14.08 25.22
CA PHE A 550 -13.56 14.73 24.24
C PHE A 550 -14.48 15.79 24.87
N GLY A 551 -14.40 16.01 26.19
CA GLY A 551 -15.19 17.02 26.88
C GLY A 551 -16.59 16.57 27.30
N VAL A 552 -16.91 15.28 27.17
CA VAL A 552 -18.19 14.68 27.56
C VAL A 552 -18.26 14.51 29.09
N ASN A 553 -19.35 14.94 29.73
CA ASN A 553 -19.56 14.72 31.16
C ASN A 553 -19.91 13.25 31.43
N VAL A 554 -18.96 12.53 32.03
CA VAL A 554 -19.06 11.08 32.23
C VAL A 554 -18.94 10.69 33.70
N CYS A 555 -19.81 9.78 34.14
CA CYS A 555 -19.78 9.18 35.48
C CYS A 555 -19.71 7.65 35.36
N VAL A 556 -18.87 7.02 36.17
CA VAL A 556 -18.71 5.56 36.22
C VAL A 556 -19.22 5.02 37.55
N ILE A 557 -20.08 4.01 37.51
CA ILE A 557 -20.63 3.34 38.68
C ILE A 557 -19.96 1.98 38.86
N GLU A 558 -19.45 1.70 40.06
CA GLU A 558 -18.82 0.43 40.41
C GLU A 558 -19.44 -0.15 41.69
N ARG A 559 -19.96 -1.37 41.60
CA ARG A 559 -20.58 -2.07 42.73
C ARG A 559 -19.58 -2.43 43.83
N SER A 560 -18.35 -2.72 43.44
CA SER A 560 -17.28 -3.10 44.36
C SER A 560 -16.81 -1.89 45.15
N THR A 561 -16.32 -2.10 46.38
CA THR A 561 -15.75 -1.02 47.19
C THR A 561 -14.47 -0.42 46.60
N ARG A 562 -13.80 -1.17 45.71
CA ARG A 562 -12.54 -0.80 45.07
C ARG A 562 -12.57 -1.09 43.58
N VAL A 563 -11.97 -0.20 42.81
CA VAL A 563 -11.72 -0.41 41.38
C VAL A 563 -10.72 -1.56 41.19
N GLY A 564 -10.89 -2.33 40.11
CA GLY A 564 -10.06 -3.51 39.84
C GLY A 564 -10.41 -4.75 40.67
N ALA A 565 -11.49 -4.74 41.47
CA ALA A 565 -11.91 -5.87 42.29
C ALA A 565 -12.03 -7.21 41.53
N PRO A 566 -12.55 -7.28 40.28
CA PRO A 566 -12.57 -8.53 39.52
C PRO A 566 -11.19 -9.16 39.30
N TRP A 567 -10.14 -8.35 39.19
CA TRP A 567 -8.75 -8.82 39.07
C TRP A 567 -8.19 -9.26 40.43
N ARG A 568 -8.48 -8.52 41.51
CA ARG A 568 -8.09 -8.87 42.89
C ARG A 568 -8.71 -10.17 43.37
N ASN A 569 -9.92 -10.44 42.90
CA ASN A 569 -10.70 -11.61 43.26
C ASN A 569 -10.39 -12.82 42.36
N ARG A 570 -9.32 -12.81 41.57
CA ARG A 570 -8.81 -14.03 40.90
C ARG A 570 -7.79 -14.71 41.80
N TYR A 571 -7.39 -15.92 41.41
CA TYR A 571 -6.32 -16.63 42.09
C TYR A 571 -5.00 -15.83 42.03
N GLU A 572 -4.28 -15.78 43.15
CA GLU A 572 -3.10 -14.92 43.35
C GLU A 572 -1.98 -15.17 42.32
N SER A 573 -1.85 -16.41 41.83
CA SER A 573 -0.87 -16.82 40.83
C SER A 573 -1.20 -16.38 39.40
N LEU A 574 -2.30 -15.66 39.17
CA LEU A 574 -2.71 -15.22 37.83
C LEU A 574 -1.72 -14.20 37.27
N GLU A 575 -1.10 -14.55 36.14
CA GLU A 575 -0.28 -13.68 35.31
C GLU A 575 -0.98 -13.40 33.98
N PHE A 576 -0.54 -12.34 33.30
CA PHE A 576 -1.00 -12.08 31.94
C PHE A 576 -0.60 -13.19 30.97
N ASN A 577 -1.53 -13.51 30.08
CA ASN A 577 -1.29 -14.44 28.97
C ASN A 577 -0.55 -13.77 27.81
N THR A 578 -0.58 -12.44 27.73
CA THR A 578 0.03 -11.62 26.67
C THR A 578 1.05 -10.64 27.24
N PRO A 579 2.05 -10.20 26.46
CA PRO A 579 3.00 -9.19 26.92
C PRO A 579 2.32 -7.89 27.38
N LYS A 580 2.93 -7.21 28.36
CA LYS A 580 2.41 -5.96 28.95
C LYS A 580 2.20 -4.87 27.90
N ASP A 581 3.07 -4.78 26.91
CA ASP A 581 3.03 -3.76 25.85
C ASP A 581 1.80 -3.96 24.93
N PHE A 582 1.36 -5.21 24.75
CA PHE A 582 0.11 -5.53 24.06
C PHE A 582 -1.13 -5.10 24.87
N SER A 583 -0.99 -4.85 26.17
CA SER A 583 -2.08 -4.79 27.13
C SER A 583 -2.21 -3.45 27.88
N HIS A 584 -1.53 -2.39 27.44
CA HIS A 584 -1.65 -1.06 28.04
C HIS A 584 -3.09 -0.53 28.07
N LEU A 585 -3.37 0.40 29.01
CA LEU A 585 -4.56 1.25 28.97
C LEU A 585 -4.24 2.57 28.22
N PRO A 586 -5.26 3.24 27.66
CA PRO A 586 -5.05 4.52 26.99
C PRO A 586 -4.54 5.58 27.99
N TYR A 587 -3.71 6.52 27.53
CA TYR A 587 -3.16 7.64 28.31
C TYR A 587 -2.26 7.31 29.51
N LEU A 588 -2.31 6.10 30.06
CA LEU A 588 -1.46 5.65 31.16
C LEU A 588 -0.95 4.22 30.89
N PRO A 589 0.15 4.08 30.10
CA PRO A 589 0.75 2.78 29.84
C PRO A 589 1.28 2.14 31.13
N PHE A 590 1.54 0.84 31.06
CA PHE A 590 2.20 0.13 32.16
C PHE A 590 3.66 0.57 32.26
N PRO A 591 4.22 0.67 33.48
CA PRO A 591 5.64 0.98 33.68
C PRO A 591 6.59 0.07 32.90
N GLU A 592 7.74 0.60 32.50
CA GLU A 592 8.73 -0.14 31.73
C GLU A 592 9.36 -1.26 32.56
N GLU A 593 9.58 -1.02 33.86
CA GLU A 593 10.24 -1.91 34.81
C GLU A 593 9.40 -3.12 35.20
N TRP A 594 8.10 -3.12 34.86
CA TRP A 594 7.23 -4.25 35.15
C TRP A 594 7.65 -5.49 34.36
N PRO A 595 7.48 -6.70 34.94
CA PRO A 595 7.73 -7.93 34.20
C PRO A 595 6.84 -7.97 32.96
N MET A 596 7.36 -8.60 31.89
CA MET A 596 6.65 -8.73 30.61
C MET A 596 5.23 -9.31 30.77
N PHE A 597 5.03 -10.20 31.75
CA PHE A 597 3.73 -10.78 32.09
C PHE A 597 3.39 -10.38 33.54
N PRO A 598 2.75 -9.22 33.77
CA PRO A 598 2.42 -8.76 35.12
C PRO A 598 1.35 -9.63 35.78
N THR A 599 1.36 -9.67 37.11
CA THR A 599 0.36 -10.39 37.89
C THR A 599 -0.97 -9.64 37.96
N ALA A 600 -2.07 -10.35 38.21
CA ALA A 600 -3.39 -9.76 38.39
C ALA A 600 -3.43 -8.69 39.50
N ALA A 601 -2.64 -8.88 40.56
CA ALA A 601 -2.54 -7.91 41.66
C ALA A 601 -1.94 -6.57 41.22
N VAL A 602 -0.85 -6.62 40.43
CA VAL A 602 -0.19 -5.44 39.85
C VAL A 602 -1.15 -4.69 38.93
N VAL A 603 -1.90 -5.41 38.10
CA VAL A 603 -2.86 -4.85 37.15
C VAL A 603 -4.06 -4.22 37.87
N ALA A 604 -4.55 -4.88 38.93
CA ALA A 604 -5.62 -4.33 39.75
C ALA A 604 -5.20 -3.02 40.44
N ASN A 605 -3.94 -2.92 40.91
CA ASN A 605 -3.40 -1.68 41.45
C ASN A 605 -3.33 -0.57 40.39
N HIS A 606 -2.92 -0.90 39.16
CA HIS A 606 -2.93 0.05 38.04
C HIS A 606 -4.33 0.62 37.80
N LEU A 607 -5.33 -0.26 37.70
CA LEU A 607 -6.72 0.12 37.44
C LEU A 607 -7.28 1.02 38.54
N GLU A 608 -6.87 0.82 39.80
CA GLU A 608 -7.30 1.65 40.93
C GLU A 608 -6.67 3.04 40.92
N GLN A 609 -5.42 3.16 40.49
CA GLN A 609 -4.73 4.44 40.34
C GLN A 609 -5.17 5.22 39.10
N TYR A 610 -5.55 4.51 38.03
CA TYR A 610 -5.92 5.07 36.74
C TYR A 610 -6.98 6.21 36.81
N PRO A 611 -8.16 6.03 37.45
CA PRO A 611 -9.15 7.10 37.54
C PRO A 611 -8.68 8.26 38.43
N LEU A 612 -7.81 8.03 39.42
CA LEU A 612 -7.26 9.09 40.27
C LEU A 612 -6.31 10.00 39.49
N ILE A 613 -5.41 9.38 38.70
CA ILE A 613 -4.42 10.09 37.88
C ILE A 613 -5.09 10.88 36.75
N LEU A 614 -6.13 10.32 36.13
CA LEU A 614 -6.85 10.96 35.02
C LEU A 614 -8.05 11.81 35.45
N GLY A 615 -8.35 11.85 36.76
CA GLY A 615 -9.44 12.62 37.34
C GLY A 615 -10.85 12.17 36.92
N LEU A 616 -11.10 10.87 36.77
CA LEU A 616 -12.40 10.32 36.37
C LEU A 616 -13.39 10.29 37.55
N ASP A 617 -14.67 10.64 37.33
CA ASP A 617 -15.73 10.47 38.35
C ASP A 617 -16.13 8.99 38.42
N VAL A 618 -15.55 8.26 39.39
CA VAL A 618 -15.87 6.86 39.66
C VAL A 618 -16.49 6.74 41.05
N ARG A 619 -17.73 6.25 41.11
CA ARG A 619 -18.49 6.02 42.34
C ARG A 619 -18.49 4.54 42.66
N THR A 620 -17.59 4.14 43.56
CA THR A 620 -17.50 2.77 44.08
C THR A 620 -18.60 2.49 45.10
N ALA A 621 -18.70 1.23 45.53
CA ALA A 621 -19.69 0.75 46.50
C ALA A 621 -21.13 1.14 46.12
N THR A 622 -21.42 1.21 44.81
CA THR A 622 -22.69 1.67 44.26
C THR A 622 -23.15 0.71 43.16
N GLU A 623 -24.30 0.10 43.35
CA GLU A 623 -24.88 -0.89 42.42
C GLU A 623 -25.99 -0.25 41.59
N ALA A 624 -26.03 -0.52 40.29
CA ALA A 624 -27.20 -0.22 39.46
C ALA A 624 -28.25 -1.31 39.65
N VAL A 625 -29.44 -0.90 40.11
CA VAL A 625 -30.52 -1.83 40.47
C VAL A 625 -31.52 -1.99 39.33
N ARG A 626 -31.89 -0.88 38.69
CA ARG A 626 -32.82 -0.84 37.56
C ARG A 626 -32.61 0.39 36.69
N THR A 627 -33.06 0.31 35.44
CA THR A 627 -33.02 1.41 34.46
C THR A 627 -34.36 1.62 33.78
N ASN A 628 -34.60 2.84 33.32
CA ASN A 628 -35.69 3.20 32.42
C ASN A 628 -35.16 4.11 31.32
N TYR A 629 -35.63 3.95 30.09
CA TYR A 629 -35.36 4.87 28.99
C TYR A 629 -36.67 5.54 28.58
N ASP A 630 -36.68 6.88 28.60
CA ASP A 630 -37.82 7.66 28.18
C ASP A 630 -37.66 8.07 26.71
N GLU A 631 -38.47 7.48 25.82
CA GLU A 631 -38.39 7.72 24.37
C GLU A 631 -38.70 9.16 23.98
N GLY A 632 -39.50 9.88 24.79
CA GLY A 632 -39.90 11.27 24.50
C GLY A 632 -38.78 12.27 24.75
N SER A 633 -38.09 12.14 25.88
CA SER A 633 -36.97 12.98 26.29
C SER A 633 -35.60 12.45 25.85
N LYS A 634 -35.53 11.20 25.40
CA LYS A 634 -34.29 10.47 25.07
C LYS A 634 -33.31 10.36 26.24
N LEU A 635 -33.84 10.26 27.46
CA LEU A 635 -33.06 10.20 28.69
C LEU A 635 -33.17 8.83 29.37
N TRP A 636 -32.03 8.35 29.85
CA TRP A 636 -31.93 7.28 30.82
C TRP A 636 -32.22 7.79 32.21
N THR A 637 -32.93 6.99 32.99
CA THR A 637 -33.05 7.11 34.44
C THR A 637 -32.51 5.83 35.06
N VAL A 638 -31.50 5.93 35.93
CA VAL A 638 -30.82 4.78 36.54
C VAL A 638 -30.94 4.87 38.06
N TRP A 639 -31.52 3.84 38.67
CA TRP A 639 -31.64 3.72 40.11
C TRP A 639 -30.41 3.00 40.66
N LEU A 640 -29.75 3.67 41.59
CA LEU A 640 -28.49 3.27 42.18
C LEU A 640 -28.67 3.02 43.68
N ARG A 641 -28.03 1.97 44.19
CA ARG A 641 -28.01 1.63 45.61
C ARG A 641 -26.59 1.66 46.15
N ARG A 642 -26.35 2.45 47.20
CA ARG A 642 -25.08 2.44 47.92
C ARG A 642 -24.95 1.19 48.78
N ALA A 643 -23.73 0.79 49.12
CA ALA A 643 -23.47 -0.36 49.99
C ALA A 643 -24.16 -0.27 51.36
N HIS A 644 -24.43 0.94 51.88
CA HIS A 644 -25.19 1.14 53.12
C HIS A 644 -26.72 1.17 52.91
N GLY A 645 -27.21 0.75 51.74
CA GLY A 645 -28.63 0.54 51.44
C GLY A 645 -29.40 1.76 50.93
N SER A 646 -28.84 2.98 50.94
CA SER A 646 -29.56 4.14 50.42
C SER A 646 -29.68 4.07 48.90
N GLU A 647 -30.84 4.44 48.38
CA GLU A 647 -31.07 4.55 46.95
C GLU A 647 -31.09 6.00 46.48
N PHE A 648 -30.60 6.24 45.27
CA PHE A 648 -30.67 7.52 44.57
C PHE A 648 -30.76 7.29 43.07
N THR A 649 -31.05 8.33 42.31
CA THR A 649 -31.24 8.24 40.86
C THR A 649 -30.30 9.18 40.14
N LEU A 650 -29.79 8.76 38.98
CA LEU A 650 -29.09 9.62 38.02
C LEU A 650 -29.80 9.57 36.67
N THR A 651 -29.70 10.67 35.92
CA THR A 651 -30.16 10.76 34.53
C THR A 651 -29.00 10.93 33.57
N SER A 652 -29.11 10.35 32.38
CA SER A 652 -28.10 10.54 31.32
C SER A 652 -28.64 10.43 29.90
N ASN A 653 -27.92 10.96 28.91
CA ASN A 653 -28.27 10.78 27.50
C ASN A 653 -27.91 9.38 27.03
N HIS A 654 -26.71 8.92 27.40
CA HIS A 654 -26.18 7.62 27.02
C HIS A 654 -25.95 6.71 28.24
N LEU A 655 -26.10 5.40 28.02
CA LEU A 655 -25.78 4.36 28.98
C LEU A 655 -24.77 3.37 28.35
N VAL A 656 -23.63 3.16 29.01
CA VAL A 656 -22.62 2.17 28.61
C VAL A 656 -22.56 1.05 29.63
N VAL A 657 -22.82 -0.18 29.20
CA VAL A 657 -22.68 -1.40 30.00
C VAL A 657 -21.27 -1.95 29.83
N ALA A 658 -20.46 -1.85 30.88
CA ALA A 658 -19.05 -2.24 30.91
C ALA A 658 -18.72 -3.24 32.05
N THR A 659 -19.66 -4.13 32.38
CA THR A 659 -19.58 -5.06 33.53
C THR A 659 -18.75 -6.32 33.27
N GLY A 660 -17.95 -6.35 32.20
CA GLY A 660 -17.05 -7.47 31.89
C GLY A 660 -17.79 -8.67 31.29
N VAL A 661 -17.51 -9.89 31.78
CA VAL A 661 -18.15 -11.12 31.30
C VAL A 661 -19.67 -11.10 31.48
N ASP A 662 -20.16 -10.38 32.49
CA ASP A 662 -21.59 -10.13 32.73
C ASP A 662 -22.25 -9.35 31.58
N ALA A 663 -21.57 -8.35 31.01
CA ALA A 663 -22.08 -7.57 29.87
C ALA A 663 -22.29 -8.42 28.59
N LEU A 664 -21.73 -9.63 28.56
CA LEU A 664 -21.84 -10.61 27.47
C LEU A 664 -22.68 -11.83 27.86
N GLY A 665 -23.46 -11.74 28.93
CA GLY A 665 -24.38 -12.81 29.35
C GLY A 665 -23.70 -13.97 30.07
N GLY A 666 -22.49 -13.76 30.60
CA GLY A 666 -21.74 -14.76 31.35
C GLY A 666 -21.71 -14.53 32.86
N LEU A 667 -22.80 -14.04 33.45
CA LEU A 667 -22.88 -13.80 34.90
C LEU A 667 -22.75 -15.11 35.71
N LYS A 668 -23.23 -16.24 35.17
CA LYS A 668 -23.28 -17.52 35.87
C LYS A 668 -22.12 -18.44 35.51
N PRO A 669 -21.26 -18.81 36.47
CA PRO A 669 -20.29 -19.87 36.29
C PRO A 669 -20.97 -21.17 35.84
N ARG A 670 -20.43 -21.81 34.80
CA ARG A 670 -20.97 -23.07 34.30
C ARG A 670 -20.50 -24.20 35.18
N ILE A 671 -21.27 -24.60 36.19
CA ILE A 671 -20.95 -25.74 37.05
C ILE A 671 -21.62 -27.00 36.47
N PRO A 672 -20.86 -27.98 35.94
CA PRO A 672 -21.44 -29.22 35.45
C PRO A 672 -22.12 -30.00 36.57
N GLN A 673 -23.28 -30.59 36.27
CA GLN A 673 -23.94 -31.53 37.18
C GLN A 673 -23.31 -32.91 37.01
N VAL A 674 -22.28 -33.22 37.80
CA VAL A 674 -21.68 -34.55 37.84
C VAL A 674 -22.44 -35.39 38.88
N PRO A 675 -22.91 -36.62 38.57
CA PRO A 675 -23.61 -37.46 39.53
C PRO A 675 -22.83 -37.61 40.85
N GLY A 676 -23.52 -37.56 41.99
CA GLY A 676 -22.91 -37.69 43.32
C GLY A 676 -22.14 -36.46 43.84
N SER A 677 -22.19 -35.32 43.14
CA SER A 677 -21.53 -34.06 43.60
C SER A 677 -21.94 -33.65 45.03
N ALA A 678 -23.18 -33.93 45.44
CA ALA A 678 -23.69 -33.59 46.77
C ALA A 678 -23.12 -34.47 47.90
N ASP A 679 -22.59 -35.65 47.56
CA ASP A 679 -22.08 -36.63 48.52
C ASP A 679 -20.59 -36.41 48.85
N PHE A 680 -19.90 -35.57 48.08
CA PHE A 680 -18.47 -35.28 48.24
C PHE A 680 -18.20 -34.59 49.57
N ARG A 681 -17.31 -35.16 50.39
CA ARG A 681 -16.94 -34.61 51.71
C ARG A 681 -15.84 -33.56 51.63
N GLY A 682 -15.16 -33.45 50.49
CA GLY A 682 -14.14 -32.45 50.23
C GLY A 682 -14.72 -31.11 49.75
N THR A 683 -13.88 -30.28 49.15
CA THR A 683 -14.29 -28.94 48.66
C THR A 683 -14.55 -28.96 47.16
N ILE A 684 -15.73 -28.52 46.71
CA ILE A 684 -16.03 -28.26 45.30
C ILE A 684 -16.06 -26.75 45.07
N LEU A 685 -15.26 -26.25 44.13
CA LEU A 685 -15.23 -24.84 43.75
C LEU A 685 -15.34 -24.68 42.23
N HIS A 686 -15.88 -23.54 41.78
CA HIS A 686 -15.61 -23.06 40.43
C HIS A 686 -14.32 -22.22 40.42
N SER A 687 -13.63 -22.11 39.28
CA SER A 687 -12.38 -21.34 39.15
C SER A 687 -12.50 -19.88 39.59
N THR A 688 -13.70 -19.29 39.55
CA THR A 688 -13.98 -17.92 40.05
C THR A 688 -13.96 -17.80 41.57
N ALA A 689 -14.10 -18.90 42.30
CA ALA A 689 -14.06 -18.94 43.77
C ALA A 689 -12.65 -19.21 44.32
N VAL A 690 -11.70 -19.60 43.46
CA VAL A 690 -10.30 -19.82 43.87
C VAL A 690 -9.62 -18.48 44.15
N ARG A 691 -8.95 -18.36 45.29
CA ARG A 691 -8.21 -17.15 45.73
C ARG A 691 -6.73 -17.44 45.94
N ASN A 692 -6.42 -18.42 46.77
CA ASN A 692 -5.08 -18.97 46.92
C ASN A 692 -5.18 -20.49 47.06
N THR A 693 -4.02 -21.13 47.10
CA THR A 693 -3.86 -22.58 47.08
C THR A 693 -3.04 -23.05 48.29
N LEU A 694 -2.86 -22.20 49.31
CA LEU A 694 -2.05 -22.53 50.50
C LEU A 694 -2.67 -23.66 51.33
N ASP A 695 -4.00 -23.69 51.44
CA ASP A 695 -4.72 -24.76 52.13
C ASP A 695 -4.69 -26.10 51.39
N TRP A 696 -4.04 -26.15 50.22
CA TRP A 696 -3.97 -27.33 49.35
C TRP A 696 -2.68 -28.14 49.57
N ILE A 697 -1.79 -27.72 50.48
CA ILE A 697 -0.59 -28.48 50.87
C ILE A 697 -0.98 -29.90 51.30
N GLY A 698 -0.39 -30.90 50.65
CA GLY A 698 -0.64 -32.31 50.91
C GLY A 698 -2.02 -32.83 50.45
N LYS A 699 -2.84 -31.98 49.81
CA LYS A 699 -4.17 -32.35 49.29
C LYS A 699 -4.10 -32.92 47.88
N ARG A 700 -5.06 -33.77 47.54
CA ARG A 700 -5.30 -34.28 46.19
C ARG A 700 -6.31 -33.37 45.48
N VAL A 701 -5.90 -32.77 44.37
CA VAL A 701 -6.67 -31.74 43.66
C VAL A 701 -7.05 -32.23 42.26
N VAL A 702 -8.33 -32.19 41.92
CA VAL A 702 -8.83 -32.51 40.58
C VAL A 702 -9.41 -31.26 39.92
N VAL A 703 -8.95 -30.94 38.71
CA VAL A 703 -9.37 -29.74 37.96
C VAL A 703 -10.06 -30.14 36.66
N PHE A 704 -11.35 -29.83 36.53
CA PHE A 704 -12.15 -30.03 35.32
C PHE A 704 -12.00 -28.87 34.36
N GLY A 705 -11.38 -29.12 33.20
CA GLY A 705 -11.16 -28.13 32.16
C GLY A 705 -9.67 -27.93 31.86
N ALA A 706 -9.35 -27.82 30.57
CA ALA A 706 -7.98 -27.76 30.08
C ALA A 706 -7.67 -26.47 29.32
N SER A 707 -8.41 -25.38 29.51
CA SER A 707 -8.05 -24.05 28.94
C SER A 707 -7.22 -23.24 29.96
N CYS A 708 -7.04 -21.93 29.76
CA CYS A 708 -6.17 -21.09 30.62
C CYS A 708 -6.40 -21.30 32.12
N SER A 709 -7.61 -21.06 32.64
CA SER A 709 -7.85 -21.21 34.09
C SER A 709 -7.60 -22.61 34.63
N GLY A 710 -7.80 -23.66 33.83
CA GLY A 710 -7.53 -25.04 34.25
C GLY A 710 -6.03 -25.28 34.40
N HIS A 711 -5.24 -24.86 33.40
CA HIS A 711 -3.79 -24.94 33.46
C HIS A 711 -3.20 -24.08 34.58
N ASP A 712 -3.67 -22.85 34.73
CA ASP A 712 -3.17 -21.91 35.74
C ASP A 712 -3.40 -22.46 37.16
N ILE A 713 -4.59 -23.01 37.41
CA ILE A 713 -4.94 -23.59 38.72
C ILE A 713 -4.19 -24.91 38.97
N CYS A 714 -4.02 -25.78 37.97
CA CYS A 714 -3.20 -27.00 38.13
C CYS A 714 -1.75 -26.65 38.51
N LYS A 715 -1.15 -25.68 37.82
CA LYS A 715 0.20 -25.21 38.14
C LYS A 715 0.26 -24.60 39.54
N ALA A 716 -0.74 -23.80 39.93
CA ALA A 716 -0.80 -23.20 41.26
C ALA A 716 -0.92 -24.25 42.37
N ALA A 717 -1.79 -25.26 42.17
CA ALA A 717 -1.96 -26.39 43.07
C ALA A 717 -0.64 -27.15 43.27
N TRP A 718 0.04 -27.48 42.17
CA TRP A 718 1.35 -28.13 42.23
C TRP A 718 2.33 -27.26 43.03
N ASN A 719 2.50 -25.99 42.64
CA ASN A 719 3.48 -25.07 43.23
C ASN A 719 3.26 -24.83 44.73
N SER A 720 2.04 -25.02 45.20
CA SER A 720 1.69 -24.88 46.60
C SER A 720 1.94 -26.15 47.42
N GLY A 721 2.34 -27.27 46.79
CA GLY A 721 2.64 -28.52 47.48
C GLY A 721 1.45 -29.47 47.62
N ALA A 722 0.47 -29.42 46.70
CA ALA A 722 -0.53 -30.49 46.58
C ALA A 722 0.16 -31.84 46.39
N SER A 723 -0.33 -32.89 47.07
CA SER A 723 0.26 -34.23 46.99
C SER A 723 0.02 -34.87 45.62
N GLU A 724 -1.14 -34.62 45.03
CA GLU A 724 -1.49 -35.04 43.67
C GLU A 724 -2.33 -33.96 42.98
N VAL A 725 -2.08 -33.75 41.69
CA VAL A 725 -2.88 -32.84 40.84
C VAL A 725 -3.30 -33.58 39.59
N THR A 726 -4.60 -33.65 39.34
CA THR A 726 -5.17 -34.30 38.14
C THR A 726 -6.00 -33.30 37.33
N MET A 727 -5.67 -33.14 36.05
CA MET A 727 -6.48 -32.41 35.08
C MET A 727 -7.46 -33.36 34.37
N VAL A 728 -8.73 -32.98 34.33
CA VAL A 728 -9.76 -33.65 33.53
C VAL A 728 -10.04 -32.84 32.27
N GLN A 729 -9.66 -33.38 31.11
CA GLN A 729 -9.85 -32.73 29.82
C GLN A 729 -11.19 -33.11 29.19
N ARG A 730 -12.02 -32.10 28.89
CA ARG A 730 -13.37 -32.27 28.31
C ARG A 730 -13.40 -32.22 26.79
N SER A 731 -12.46 -31.50 26.19
CA SER A 731 -12.38 -31.32 24.74
C SER A 731 -10.97 -30.87 24.35
N SER A 732 -10.68 -30.94 23.06
CA SER A 732 -9.36 -30.53 22.54
C SER A 732 -9.02 -29.10 22.93
N THR A 733 -7.76 -28.83 23.26
CA THR A 733 -7.27 -27.48 23.56
C THR A 733 -6.05 -27.15 22.69
N ALA A 734 -6.09 -26.01 22.00
CA ALA A 734 -4.94 -25.51 21.26
C ALA A 734 -3.88 -24.96 22.23
N VAL A 735 -2.66 -25.48 22.17
CA VAL A 735 -1.55 -25.07 23.06
C VAL A 735 -0.44 -24.47 22.22
N ILE A 736 0.07 -23.30 22.60
CA ILE A 736 1.30 -22.72 22.05
C ILE A 736 2.24 -22.30 23.17
N SER A 737 3.55 -22.24 22.94
CA SER A 737 4.49 -21.65 23.89
C SER A 737 4.45 -20.11 23.88
N ARG A 738 4.98 -19.49 24.95
CA ARG A 738 5.26 -18.03 24.96
C ARG A 738 6.24 -17.64 23.83
N GLU A 739 7.15 -18.52 23.43
CA GLU A 739 8.05 -18.25 22.31
C GLU A 739 7.30 -18.14 20.99
N VAL A 740 6.39 -19.08 20.70
CA VAL A 740 5.51 -19.00 19.51
C VAL A 740 4.62 -17.77 19.59
N LEU A 741 4.06 -17.43 20.75
CA LEU A 741 3.29 -16.20 20.93
C LEU A 741 4.10 -14.97 20.54
N LEU A 742 5.32 -14.80 21.09
CA LEU A 742 6.17 -13.65 20.77
C LEU A 742 6.54 -13.60 19.27
N LYS A 743 6.72 -14.77 18.64
CA LYS A 743 6.94 -14.90 17.20
C LYS A 743 5.69 -14.73 16.34
N LEU A 744 4.48 -14.65 16.91
CA LEU A 744 3.27 -14.23 16.19
C LEU A 744 3.07 -12.71 16.15
N PHE A 745 3.70 -11.97 17.07
CA PHE A 745 3.66 -10.50 17.14
C PHE A 745 5.02 -9.78 16.96
N PRO A 746 6.09 -10.41 16.41
CA PRO A 746 7.43 -9.87 16.53
C PRO A 746 7.52 -8.56 15.74
N ASP A 747 8.19 -7.59 16.35
CA ASP A 747 8.43 -6.24 15.88
C ASP A 747 7.22 -5.28 15.87
N LEU A 748 6.00 -5.73 16.20
CA LEU A 748 4.86 -4.81 16.39
C LEU A 748 4.75 -4.30 17.84
N TYR A 749 4.77 -5.22 18.82
CA TYR A 749 4.55 -4.86 20.24
C TYR A 749 5.73 -5.17 21.14
N THR A 750 6.70 -5.96 20.67
CA THR A 750 7.87 -6.40 21.44
C THR A 750 9.13 -6.22 20.61
N GLY A 751 10.24 -5.85 21.25
CA GLY A 751 11.54 -5.62 20.60
C GLY A 751 11.91 -4.13 20.50
N ASP A 752 13.21 -3.85 20.34
CA ASP A 752 13.77 -2.49 20.43
C ASP A 752 13.41 -1.59 19.23
N GLN A 753 13.06 -2.20 18.09
CA GLN A 753 12.72 -1.51 16.84
C GLN A 753 11.21 -1.40 16.62
N ARG A 754 10.39 -1.71 17.64
CA ARG A 754 8.93 -1.68 17.50
C ARG A 754 8.41 -0.27 17.22
N PRO A 755 7.34 -0.11 16.42
CA PRO A 755 6.72 1.20 16.23
C PRO A 755 6.01 1.66 17.52
N SER A 756 5.50 2.90 17.51
CA SER A 756 4.61 3.38 18.57
C SER A 756 3.42 2.44 18.76
N ILE A 757 2.89 2.34 19.99
CA ILE A 757 1.75 1.45 20.29
C ILE A 757 0.54 1.74 19.41
N GLU A 758 0.26 3.02 19.14
CA GLU A 758 -0.82 3.42 18.24
C GLU A 758 -0.60 2.91 16.82
N THR A 759 0.64 2.99 16.32
CA THR A 759 0.99 2.45 15.00
C THR A 759 0.89 0.94 14.99
N ALA A 760 1.37 0.26 16.04
CA ALA A 760 1.26 -1.19 16.19
C ALA A 760 -0.21 -1.66 16.17
N ASP A 761 -1.10 -0.95 16.87
CA ASP A 761 -2.55 -1.21 16.89
C ASP A 761 -3.14 -1.09 15.48
N GLN A 762 -2.81 0.00 14.77
CA GLN A 762 -3.26 0.22 13.39
C GLN A 762 -2.77 -0.87 12.43
N LEU A 763 -1.49 -1.24 12.49
CA LEU A 763 -0.92 -2.29 11.63
C LEU A 763 -1.51 -3.67 11.95
N TYR A 764 -1.73 -3.97 13.24
CA TYR A 764 -2.35 -5.22 13.67
C TYR A 764 -3.78 -5.37 13.17
N LEU A 765 -4.54 -4.26 13.16
CA LEU A 765 -5.94 -4.23 12.75
C LEU A 765 -6.14 -4.01 11.24
N ALA A 766 -5.07 -3.64 10.53
CA ALA A 766 -5.06 -3.45 9.08
C ALA A 766 -5.22 -4.75 8.29
N LEU A 767 -5.18 -5.90 8.95
CA LEU A 767 -5.44 -7.21 8.36
C LEU A 767 -6.83 -7.70 8.81
N PRO A 768 -7.88 -7.52 7.99
CA PRO A 768 -9.22 -8.02 8.29
C PRO A 768 -9.23 -9.54 8.51
N THR A 769 -10.24 -10.04 9.23
CA THR A 769 -10.34 -11.45 9.63
C THR A 769 -10.09 -12.46 8.50
N PRO A 770 -10.65 -12.30 7.28
CA PRO A 770 -10.40 -13.24 6.17
C PRO A 770 -8.93 -13.32 5.76
N ILE A 771 -8.27 -12.16 5.63
CA ILE A 771 -6.87 -12.04 5.24
C ILE A 771 -5.95 -12.51 6.37
N SER A 772 -6.26 -12.10 7.61
CA SER A 772 -5.54 -12.50 8.81
C SER A 772 -5.57 -14.02 9.01
N LYS A 773 -6.70 -14.69 8.73
CA LYS A 773 -6.81 -16.15 8.81
C LYS A 773 -5.85 -16.85 7.86
N VAL A 774 -5.73 -16.38 6.62
CA VAL A 774 -4.81 -16.93 5.61
C VAL A 774 -3.36 -16.71 6.04
N LEU A 775 -2.97 -15.47 6.34
CA LEU A 775 -1.58 -15.12 6.67
C LEU A 775 -1.12 -15.77 7.97
N ARG A 776 -1.92 -15.68 9.03
CA ARG A 776 -1.58 -16.26 10.34
C ARG A 776 -1.70 -17.77 10.34
N GLY A 777 -2.61 -18.36 9.56
CA GLY A 777 -2.67 -19.81 9.37
C GLY A 777 -1.38 -20.37 8.76
N ALA A 778 -0.87 -19.72 7.70
CA ALA A 778 0.43 -20.06 7.13
C ALA A 778 1.58 -19.87 8.14
N MET A 779 1.53 -18.80 8.93
CA MET A 779 2.51 -18.53 9.99
C MET A 779 2.50 -19.62 11.08
N MET A 780 1.32 -20.00 11.55
CA MET A 780 1.14 -21.05 12.55
C MET A 780 1.67 -22.39 12.08
N LYS A 781 1.51 -22.74 10.80
CA LYS A 781 2.12 -23.97 10.22
C LYS A 781 3.64 -23.96 10.34
N LYS A 782 4.27 -22.82 10.05
CA LYS A 782 5.72 -22.66 10.15
C LYS A 782 6.19 -22.71 11.61
N LEU A 783 5.46 -22.05 12.51
CA LEU A 783 5.80 -21.97 13.93
C LEU A 783 5.47 -23.26 14.71
N ALA A 784 4.62 -24.15 14.17
CA ALA A 784 4.31 -25.44 14.80
C ALA A 784 5.57 -26.30 15.03
N LEU A 785 6.63 -26.12 14.23
CA LEU A 785 7.91 -26.80 14.44
C LEU A 785 8.62 -26.38 15.73
N VAL A 786 8.40 -25.15 16.21
CA VAL A 786 8.97 -24.65 17.48
C VAL A 786 8.37 -25.40 18.66
N ASP A 787 7.06 -25.66 18.62
CA ASP A 787 6.32 -26.35 19.70
C ASP A 787 6.22 -27.87 19.50
N LYS A 788 6.96 -28.44 18.53
CA LYS A 788 6.86 -29.86 18.15
C LYS A 788 7.03 -30.80 19.35
N ASP A 789 8.09 -30.59 20.14
CA ASP A 789 8.40 -31.48 21.27
C ASP A 789 7.37 -31.32 22.39
N LEU A 790 6.92 -30.09 22.65
CA LEU A 790 5.82 -29.82 23.59
C LEU A 790 4.56 -30.59 23.20
N HIS A 791 4.16 -30.53 21.92
CA HIS A 791 2.96 -31.21 21.43
C HIS A 791 3.09 -32.73 21.48
N LEU A 792 4.24 -33.29 21.08
CA LEU A 792 4.49 -34.74 21.15
C LEU A 792 4.44 -35.24 22.60
N ASN A 793 5.05 -34.51 23.53
CA ASN A 793 5.05 -34.89 24.94
C ASN A 793 3.65 -34.81 25.58
N LEU A 794 2.86 -33.80 25.20
CA LEU A 794 1.45 -33.71 25.62
C LEU A 794 0.61 -34.87 25.06
N GLN A 795 0.76 -35.17 23.77
CA GLN A 795 0.06 -36.29 23.13
C GLN A 795 0.44 -37.64 23.72
N ALA A 796 1.71 -37.85 24.07
CA ALA A 796 2.18 -39.06 24.75
C ALA A 796 1.52 -39.29 26.11
N LYS A 797 1.02 -38.22 26.75
CA LYS A 797 0.24 -38.28 28.00
C LYS A 797 -1.27 -38.37 27.79
N GLY A 798 -1.72 -38.43 26.52
CA GLY A 798 -3.14 -38.50 26.16
C GLY A 798 -3.83 -37.14 26.05
N PHE A 799 -3.07 -36.02 26.03
CA PHE A 799 -3.66 -34.69 25.89
C PHE A 799 -4.22 -34.49 24.48
N GLN A 800 -5.49 -34.12 24.39
CA GLN A 800 -6.18 -33.87 23.14
C GLN A 800 -5.85 -32.48 22.61
N LEU A 801 -4.98 -32.41 21.60
CA LEU A 801 -4.77 -31.23 20.77
C LEU A 801 -5.78 -31.20 19.61
N PRO A 802 -6.08 -30.04 18.99
CA PRO A 802 -6.88 -29.98 17.78
C PRO A 802 -6.26 -30.81 16.65
N VAL A 803 -7.10 -31.44 15.82
CA VAL A 803 -6.65 -32.25 14.68
C VAL A 803 -6.53 -31.37 13.44
N GLY A 804 -5.42 -31.49 12.71
CA GLY A 804 -5.19 -30.75 11.47
C GLY A 804 -4.50 -29.40 11.69
N GLU A 805 -4.95 -28.37 10.97
CA GLU A 805 -4.39 -27.03 11.11
C GLU A 805 -4.75 -26.40 12.47
N SER A 806 -3.78 -25.74 13.10
CA SER A 806 -4.00 -25.05 14.37
C SER A 806 -5.07 -23.96 14.23
N ASP A 807 -6.18 -24.13 14.93
CA ASP A 807 -7.26 -23.15 15.07
C ASP A 807 -7.01 -22.13 16.21
N PHE A 808 -5.78 -22.07 16.75
CA PHE A 808 -5.42 -21.24 17.91
C PHE A 808 -5.86 -19.77 17.76
N ILE A 809 -5.60 -19.14 16.62
CA ILE A 809 -5.97 -17.73 16.38
C ILE A 809 -7.49 -17.54 16.46
N GLU A 810 -8.26 -18.43 15.84
CA GLU A 810 -9.73 -18.39 15.89
C GLU A 810 -10.25 -18.60 17.32
N ARG A 811 -9.62 -19.52 18.07
CA ARG A 811 -9.96 -19.74 19.48
C ARG A 811 -9.63 -18.55 20.37
N LEU A 812 -8.54 -17.83 20.08
CA LEU A 812 -8.12 -16.62 20.79
C LEU A 812 -9.05 -15.44 20.49
N THR A 813 -9.31 -15.16 19.21
CA THR A 813 -9.98 -13.91 18.79
C THR A 813 -11.50 -14.03 18.74
N VAL A 814 -12.04 -15.19 18.34
CA VAL A 814 -13.48 -15.40 18.12
C VAL A 814 -14.10 -16.20 19.27
N ARG A 815 -13.61 -17.43 19.52
CA ARG A 815 -14.22 -18.35 20.51
C ARG A 815 -13.98 -17.90 21.96
N ARG A 816 -12.87 -17.21 22.22
CA ARG A 816 -12.42 -16.76 23.55
C ARG A 816 -12.37 -17.89 24.60
N GLY A 817 -11.88 -19.06 24.18
CA GLY A 817 -11.75 -20.24 25.03
C GLY A 817 -11.28 -21.47 24.23
N GLY A 818 -10.87 -22.54 24.94
CA GLY A 818 -10.35 -23.74 24.29
C GLY A 818 -8.91 -23.60 23.78
N TYR A 819 -8.17 -22.61 24.25
CA TYR A 819 -6.74 -22.45 23.99
C TYR A 819 -5.97 -22.26 25.31
N TYR A 820 -4.65 -22.40 25.24
CA TYR A 820 -3.73 -22.08 26.31
C TYR A 820 -2.37 -21.64 25.74
N ILE A 821 -1.77 -20.63 26.36
CA ILE A 821 -0.40 -20.21 26.10
C ILE A 821 0.43 -20.79 27.24
N ASN A 822 1.37 -21.69 26.95
CA ASN A 822 2.07 -22.45 27.96
C ASN A 822 2.93 -21.55 28.85
N GLN A 823 2.58 -21.53 30.14
CA GLN A 823 3.32 -20.87 31.22
C GLN A 823 3.94 -21.87 32.21
N GLY A 824 4.07 -23.16 31.84
CA GLY A 824 4.69 -24.20 32.65
C GLY A 824 3.78 -25.39 32.96
N CYS A 825 2.45 -25.20 32.96
CA CYS A 825 1.53 -26.29 33.27
C CYS A 825 1.57 -27.42 32.23
N SER A 826 1.76 -27.10 30.94
CA SER A 826 1.87 -28.14 29.92
C SER A 826 3.12 -28.99 30.12
N ASP A 827 4.21 -28.39 30.61
CA ASP A 827 5.46 -29.12 30.94
C ASP A 827 5.26 -30.06 32.14
N LEU A 828 4.49 -29.63 33.15
CA LEU A 828 4.09 -30.47 34.29
C LEU A 828 3.20 -31.66 33.85
N ILE A 829 2.34 -31.46 32.85
CA ILE A 829 1.58 -32.57 32.26
C ILE A 829 2.54 -33.52 31.54
N SER A 830 3.39 -32.97 30.67
CA SER A 830 4.37 -33.74 29.88
C SER A 830 5.29 -34.61 30.73
N ASN A 831 5.75 -34.12 31.88
CA ASN A 831 6.61 -34.89 32.78
C ASN A 831 5.83 -35.78 33.77
N GLY A 832 4.49 -35.70 33.81
CA GLY A 832 3.62 -36.51 34.66
C GLY A 832 3.40 -35.96 36.08
N SER A 833 3.94 -34.78 36.40
CA SER A 833 3.72 -34.09 37.67
C SER A 833 2.26 -33.62 37.85
N VAL A 834 1.58 -33.31 36.75
CA VAL A 834 0.13 -33.14 36.69
C VAL A 834 -0.41 -34.31 35.88
N GLN A 835 -1.25 -35.13 36.50
CA GLN A 835 -1.88 -36.27 35.84
C GLN A 835 -2.99 -35.78 34.90
N LEU A 836 -3.27 -36.55 33.85
CA LEU A 836 -4.30 -36.22 32.87
C LEU A 836 -5.33 -37.35 32.78
N ARG A 837 -6.62 -36.99 32.76
CA ARG A 837 -7.73 -37.91 32.51
C ARG A 837 -8.70 -37.32 31.47
N PRO A 838 -9.23 -38.13 30.53
CA PRO A 838 -10.31 -37.69 29.66
C PRO A 838 -11.62 -37.61 30.45
N TYR A 839 -12.49 -36.66 30.12
CA TYR A 839 -13.78 -36.48 30.79
C TYR A 839 -14.67 -37.73 30.72
N ASP A 840 -14.62 -38.48 29.62
CA ASP A 840 -15.42 -39.70 29.45
C ASP A 840 -14.95 -40.87 30.33
N SER A 841 -13.82 -40.72 31.05
CA SER A 841 -13.41 -41.68 32.09
C SER A 841 -14.11 -41.44 33.44
N ILE A 842 -14.83 -40.33 33.60
CA ILE A 842 -15.49 -39.94 34.84
C ILE A 842 -16.91 -40.50 34.88
N GLU A 843 -17.22 -41.34 35.88
CA GLU A 843 -18.56 -41.90 36.07
C GLU A 843 -19.40 -41.06 37.04
N SER A 844 -18.88 -40.82 38.24
CA SER A 844 -19.56 -40.05 39.30
C SER A 844 -18.57 -39.49 40.32
N ILE A 845 -18.95 -38.45 41.04
CA ILE A 845 -18.27 -38.00 42.25
C ILE A 845 -18.78 -38.85 43.42
N VAL A 846 -17.87 -39.33 44.27
CA VAL A 846 -18.17 -40.15 45.44
C VAL A 846 -17.67 -39.47 46.71
N ALA A 847 -17.96 -40.00 47.90
CA ALA A 847 -17.73 -39.29 49.17
C ALA A 847 -16.28 -38.81 49.41
N ASP A 848 -15.28 -39.51 48.89
CA ASP A 848 -13.85 -39.26 49.09
C ASP A 848 -13.05 -39.15 47.77
N GLY A 849 -13.74 -38.92 46.64
CA GLY A 849 -13.08 -38.86 45.33
C GLY A 849 -14.02 -38.91 44.14
N ILE A 850 -13.55 -39.52 43.06
CA ILE A 850 -14.25 -39.66 41.78
C ILE A 850 -14.19 -41.13 41.35
N SER A 851 -15.34 -41.73 41.07
CA SER A 851 -15.45 -43.04 40.44
C SER A 851 -15.16 -42.93 38.95
N LEU A 852 -14.32 -43.82 38.44
CA LEU A 852 -13.98 -43.93 37.03
C LEU A 852 -14.76 -45.06 36.37
N VAL A 853 -15.03 -44.92 35.06
CA VAL A 853 -15.77 -45.91 34.26
C VAL A 853 -15.05 -47.28 34.22
N ASP A 854 -13.74 -47.32 34.44
CA ASP A 854 -12.94 -48.54 34.50
C ASP A 854 -12.97 -49.24 35.88
N GLY A 855 -13.78 -48.73 36.82
CA GLY A 855 -13.95 -49.26 38.17
C GLY A 855 -12.92 -48.78 39.19
N HIS A 856 -11.92 -47.99 38.80
CA HIS A 856 -10.97 -47.40 39.74
C HIS A 856 -11.53 -46.13 40.39
N LYS A 857 -10.96 -45.77 41.55
CA LYS A 857 -11.28 -44.52 42.26
C LYS A 857 -10.11 -43.56 42.19
N LEU A 858 -10.37 -42.32 41.77
CA LEU A 858 -9.43 -41.21 41.89
C LEU A 858 -9.75 -40.46 43.20
N GLU A 859 -8.87 -40.56 44.18
CA GLU A 859 -9.05 -39.86 45.47
C GLU A 859 -8.92 -38.35 45.28
N ALA A 860 -9.80 -37.58 45.91
CA ALA A 860 -9.78 -36.12 45.79
C ALA A 860 -10.22 -35.48 47.11
N ASP A 861 -9.49 -34.45 47.53
CA ASP A 861 -9.89 -33.58 48.63
C ASP A 861 -10.52 -32.29 48.11
N ILE A 862 -10.16 -31.90 46.87
CA ILE A 862 -10.59 -30.65 46.24
C ILE A 862 -10.94 -30.92 44.76
N ILE A 863 -12.11 -30.47 44.34
CA ILE A 863 -12.57 -30.51 42.94
C ILE A 863 -12.79 -29.08 42.45
N ILE A 864 -12.13 -28.71 41.36
CA ILE A 864 -12.25 -27.40 40.73
C ILE A 864 -12.92 -27.53 39.37
N PHE A 865 -14.00 -26.81 39.15
CA PHE A 865 -14.61 -26.62 37.83
C PHE A 865 -14.02 -25.37 37.15
N ALA A 866 -13.13 -25.58 36.19
CA ALA A 866 -12.58 -24.56 35.28
C ALA A 866 -13.31 -24.61 33.92
N THR A 867 -14.63 -24.47 33.98
CA THR A 867 -15.56 -24.89 32.91
C THR A 867 -16.22 -23.75 32.15
N GLY A 868 -15.85 -22.51 32.48
CA GLY A 868 -16.32 -21.29 31.80
C GLY A 868 -17.61 -20.74 32.42
N PHE A 869 -18.33 -19.94 31.64
CA PHE A 869 -19.60 -19.33 32.03
C PHE A 869 -20.71 -19.78 31.09
N GLU A 870 -21.97 -19.66 31.53
CA GLU A 870 -23.13 -19.77 30.65
C GLU A 870 -23.08 -18.66 29.58
N THR A 871 -23.57 -18.93 28.37
CA THR A 871 -23.53 -17.98 27.24
C THR A 871 -24.89 -17.37 26.90
N ASP A 872 -25.95 -17.88 27.51
CA ASP A 872 -27.34 -17.57 27.14
C ASP A 872 -28.07 -16.81 28.27
N SER A 873 -27.35 -16.36 29.30
CA SER A 873 -27.96 -15.60 30.39
C SER A 873 -28.11 -14.13 30.00
N LYS A 874 -29.21 -13.50 30.42
CA LYS A 874 -29.43 -12.07 30.16
C LYS A 874 -28.30 -11.24 30.82
N PRO A 875 -27.52 -10.47 30.04
CA PRO A 875 -26.51 -9.58 30.59
C PRO A 875 -27.17 -8.43 31.37
N ALA A 876 -26.46 -7.86 32.35
CA ALA A 876 -26.84 -6.61 32.99
C ALA A 876 -28.28 -6.62 33.51
N THR A 877 -28.52 -7.38 34.58
CA THR A 877 -29.86 -7.62 35.18
C THR A 877 -30.64 -6.35 35.57
N PHE A 878 -29.97 -5.20 35.66
CA PHE A 878 -30.59 -3.89 35.86
C PHE A 878 -31.32 -3.34 34.63
N LEU A 879 -31.05 -3.85 33.43
CA LEU A 879 -31.83 -3.57 32.23
C LEU A 879 -33.14 -4.34 32.30
N SER A 880 -34.28 -3.72 32.00
CA SER A 880 -35.56 -4.44 31.88
C SER A 880 -35.56 -5.37 30.64
N ASP A 881 -36.41 -6.39 30.63
CA ASP A 881 -36.57 -7.26 29.45
C ASP A 881 -36.99 -6.44 28.23
N SER A 882 -37.92 -5.49 28.41
CA SER A 882 -38.38 -4.59 27.34
C SER A 882 -37.29 -3.72 26.70
N ILE A 883 -36.24 -3.36 27.46
CA ILE A 883 -35.08 -2.61 26.93
C ILE A 883 -34.13 -3.58 26.23
N TYR A 884 -33.84 -4.71 26.87
CA TYR A 884 -32.92 -5.70 26.33
C TYR A 884 -33.44 -6.35 25.03
N ASP A 885 -34.73 -6.62 24.94
CA ASP A 885 -35.36 -7.22 23.74
C ASP A 885 -35.33 -6.29 22.52
N LYS A 886 -35.14 -4.97 22.73
CA LYS A 886 -34.89 -4.00 21.66
C LYS A 886 -33.43 -4.00 21.20
N THR A 887 -32.53 -4.60 21.97
CA THR A 887 -31.15 -4.83 21.52
C THR A 887 -31.10 -6.02 20.59
N GLY A 888 -30.15 -6.01 19.64
CA GLY A 888 -29.82 -7.21 18.89
C GLY A 888 -29.06 -8.22 19.76
N LYS A 889 -28.62 -9.33 19.16
CA LYS A 889 -27.66 -10.24 19.83
C LYS A 889 -26.40 -9.45 20.23
N ILE A 890 -26.01 -9.48 21.51
CA ILE A 890 -24.76 -8.87 21.97
C ILE A 890 -23.67 -9.94 22.04
N GLY A 891 -22.54 -9.69 21.38
CA GLY A 891 -21.42 -10.62 21.28
C GLY A 891 -21.53 -11.61 20.11
N GLY A 892 -20.42 -12.28 19.81
CA GLY A 892 -20.21 -12.97 18.54
C GLY A 892 -19.80 -12.01 17.42
N MET A 893 -19.79 -12.49 16.17
CA MET A 893 -19.46 -11.71 14.97
C MET A 893 -20.67 -11.67 14.01
N ASP A 894 -20.85 -10.55 13.31
CA ASP A 894 -21.82 -10.43 12.21
C ASP A 894 -21.27 -11.04 10.91
N ASP A 895 -22.05 -10.94 9.82
CA ASP A 895 -21.68 -11.45 8.49
C ASP A 895 -20.47 -10.72 7.87
N GLU A 896 -20.13 -9.54 8.39
CA GLU A 896 -18.92 -8.78 8.06
C GLU A 896 -17.74 -9.17 8.97
N GLY A 897 -17.93 -10.07 9.94
CA GLY A 897 -16.87 -10.50 10.85
C GLY A 897 -16.52 -9.47 11.93
N GLU A 898 -17.39 -8.49 12.19
CA GLU A 898 -17.26 -7.50 13.26
C GLU A 898 -18.11 -7.88 14.48
N ALA A 899 -17.66 -7.47 15.67
CA ALA A 899 -18.34 -7.82 16.92
C ALA A 899 -19.78 -7.25 16.95
N ILE A 900 -20.78 -8.07 17.30
CA ILE A 900 -22.18 -7.62 17.33
C ILE A 900 -22.45 -6.84 18.62
N GLY A 901 -22.91 -5.60 18.51
CA GLY A 901 -23.35 -4.76 19.64
C GLY A 901 -22.28 -4.38 20.67
N LEU A 902 -21.04 -4.86 20.51
CA LEU A 902 -19.91 -4.58 21.40
C LEU A 902 -19.00 -3.54 20.76
N TRP A 903 -18.79 -2.40 21.43
CA TRP A 903 -18.11 -1.21 20.90
C TRP A 903 -18.80 -0.53 19.70
N ARG A 904 -19.98 -1.00 19.33
CA ARG A 904 -20.83 -0.60 18.20
C ARG A 904 -22.26 -0.35 18.69
N PRO A 905 -23.16 0.23 17.86
CA PRO A 905 -24.56 0.39 18.22
C PRO A 905 -25.17 -0.95 18.63
N SER A 906 -25.87 -0.98 19.77
CA SER A 906 -26.47 -2.21 20.32
C SER A 906 -27.77 -2.64 19.61
N GLY A 907 -28.28 -1.79 18.71
CA GLY A 907 -29.64 -1.88 18.18
C GLY A 907 -30.64 -0.98 18.92
N HIS A 908 -30.36 -0.63 20.19
CA HIS A 908 -31.12 0.35 20.94
C HIS A 908 -30.41 1.72 20.92
N GLU A 909 -31.16 2.79 20.67
CA GLU A 909 -30.63 4.17 20.66
C GLU A 909 -30.00 4.50 22.03
N HIS A 910 -28.80 5.09 22.02
CA HIS A 910 -28.08 5.54 23.23
C HIS A 910 -27.72 4.46 24.27
N LEU A 911 -27.86 3.17 23.95
CA LEU A 911 -27.37 2.05 24.77
C LEU A 911 -26.16 1.40 24.10
N TRP A 912 -25.09 1.22 24.86
CA TRP A 912 -23.81 0.71 24.36
C TRP A 912 -23.26 -0.39 25.25
N PHE A 913 -22.53 -1.33 24.67
CA PHE A 913 -21.81 -2.36 25.42
C PHE A 913 -20.31 -2.25 25.15
N ALA A 914 -19.50 -2.42 26.20
CA ALA A 914 -18.05 -2.33 26.16
C ALA A 914 -17.42 -3.49 26.95
N GLY A 915 -16.43 -4.17 26.37
CA GLY A 915 -15.81 -5.33 27.02
C GLY A 915 -14.73 -6.02 26.20
N GLY A 916 -14.06 -6.99 26.82
CA GLY A 916 -12.95 -7.74 26.22
C GLY A 916 -11.68 -7.67 27.06
N ASP A 917 -10.59 -8.14 26.47
CA ASP A 917 -9.25 -7.97 27.04
C ASP A 917 -8.79 -6.51 26.97
N LEU A 918 -7.62 -6.23 27.56
CA LEU A 918 -7.05 -4.89 27.60
C LEU A 918 -6.72 -4.33 26.21
N PHE A 919 -6.33 -5.18 25.25
CA PHE A 919 -6.08 -4.75 23.87
C PHE A 919 -7.36 -4.20 23.23
N ASN A 920 -8.46 -4.95 23.30
CA ASN A 920 -9.75 -4.51 22.80
C ASN A 920 -10.20 -3.21 23.49
N CYS A 921 -10.02 -3.12 24.82
CA CYS A 921 -10.40 -1.94 25.57
C CYS A 921 -9.56 -0.72 25.19
N ARG A 922 -8.25 -0.86 25.00
CA ARG A 922 -7.36 0.24 24.57
C ARG A 922 -7.78 0.78 23.21
N PHE A 923 -8.05 -0.12 22.26
CA PHE A 923 -8.32 0.29 20.90
C PHE A 923 -9.75 0.80 20.70
N TYR A 924 -10.76 -0.01 21.06
CA TYR A 924 -12.15 0.27 20.69
C TYR A 924 -12.82 1.31 21.59
N SER A 925 -12.31 1.57 22.80
CA SER A 925 -12.89 2.59 23.69
C SER A 925 -12.85 3.99 23.07
N ARG A 926 -11.78 4.33 22.33
CA ARG A 926 -11.68 5.58 21.58
C ARG A 926 -12.76 5.68 20.50
N LEU A 927 -12.97 4.60 19.74
CA LEU A 927 -13.96 4.57 18.66
C LEU A 927 -15.40 4.59 19.20
N LEU A 928 -15.67 3.93 20.32
CA LEU A 928 -16.95 4.03 21.01
C LEU A 928 -17.19 5.46 21.52
N ALA A 929 -16.19 6.08 22.14
CA ALA A 929 -16.29 7.45 22.61
C ALA A 929 -16.53 8.45 21.46
N LEU A 930 -15.94 8.23 20.28
CA LEU A 930 -16.21 9.03 19.09
C LEU A 930 -17.65 8.86 18.58
N GLN A 931 -18.19 7.64 18.58
CA GLN A 931 -19.59 7.39 18.20
C GLN A 931 -20.57 8.07 19.16
N ILE A 932 -20.29 8.04 20.47
CA ILE A 932 -21.08 8.76 21.48
C ILE A 932 -20.98 10.27 21.25
N PHE A 933 -19.77 10.81 21.11
CA PHE A 933 -19.54 12.24 20.89
C PHE A 933 -20.15 12.78 19.58
N GLN A 934 -20.28 11.94 18.54
CA GLN A 934 -20.93 12.33 17.29
C GLN A 934 -22.47 12.27 17.36
N ALA A 935 -23.02 11.51 18.31
CA ALA A 935 -24.46 11.42 18.54
C ALA A 935 -24.99 12.62 19.35
N GLU A 936 -24.11 13.30 20.10
CA GLU A 936 -24.31 14.61 20.75
C GLU A 936 -24.19 15.76 19.75
#